data_AF-A0A813UUA6-F1
#
_entry.id   AF-A0A813UUA6-F1
#
_cell.length_a   1.000
_cell.length_b   1.000
_cell.length_c   1.000
_cell.angle_alpha   90.00
_cell.angle_beta   90.00
_cell.angle_gamma   90.00
#
_symmetry.space_group_name_H-M   'P 1'
#
loop_
_entity.id
_entity.type
_entity.pdbx_description
1 polymer ?
#
loop_
_entity_poly.entity_id
_entity_poly.type
_entity_poly.pdbx_seq_one_letter_code
_entity_poly.pdbx_strand_id
1 'polypeptide(L)'
;FPWESARTGVDVTPDCCPEVRLYQMHITGDISFAARQYISATYDLDWLRSQEDLGGTLVHETARFWASRAVYNEKRQQYEILNVLPPDEDAQPNKNNSVYTNAIASLSIDLADKVSCITNENVPSQWLDISKNLYFPFNAESQYHLEYDNFDIKNTTIKQADVVLLGFPLMWPMNEAVRRNDLLLYENLTRDDGPAMTWSMHAVGFIELNDMQKAEQLFKKSYETYVREPFNVWTEARAGVGAVNFITGVGGFLQSLLFGYGGLRLKFDQFEFYPQLPPDSKEMVYCGLKYLGSILNLKVNIDQYELHVIELNEENEINYEYAENNGKLTVLLSLYLFVLIALFWPQLHLFISTDHNAGQILSSQHVDSAASHTSVPLSMIRSSQIVNPHDFDYIINPGSSGICSDHNELLLLVYVHSSPANFKRREAIRLTWAQQVLFPNLRVVFMLGATENVEIMQQIKFEHSLYNDIVQENFIDSYKNLTYKGIMALKWISLYCKNVSYILKTDDDIIINMFVVLHHLSLITYEYPQERWRSSVACLLWTHMKVMRDKTSKWYLSKDEYPQDYFSSYCSGSAYFITRDLIDEFYDTSLYVKYFWVDDYYITGLLPRNSRRYVTYHFLNSIYIINVDLVEERFLKQIDQLVFGHMPKSINKIYQLWTLIEKTQIEKRNTMREKYRLKHI
;
A
#
# COMPACT_ATOMS: atom_id res chain seq x y z
N PHE A 1 -0.35 1.91 21.35
CA PHE A 1 0.68 2.27 20.36
C PHE A 1 1.79 3.07 21.03
N PRO A 2 3.04 3.02 20.54
CA PRO A 2 4.11 3.88 21.04
C PRO A 2 3.88 5.36 20.69
N TRP A 3 4.52 6.27 21.42
CA TRP A 3 4.44 7.70 21.12
C TRP A 3 5.23 8.03 19.84
N GLU A 4 6.51 7.67 19.81
CA GLU A 4 7.32 7.68 18.58
C GLU A 4 7.50 6.25 18.07
N SER A 5 7.21 6.04 16.78
CA SER A 5 7.32 4.75 16.10
C SER A 5 8.18 4.87 14.85
N ALA A 6 8.89 3.79 14.53
CA ALA A 6 9.64 3.64 13.28
C ALA A 6 9.34 2.28 12.65
N ARG A 7 10.33 1.66 12.00
CA ARG A 7 10.20 0.43 11.20
C ARG A 7 9.53 -0.74 11.92
N THR A 8 9.78 -0.92 13.22
CA THR A 8 9.37 -2.12 13.96
C THR A 8 8.03 -1.99 14.69
N GLY A 9 7.47 -0.78 14.78
CA GLY A 9 6.31 -0.52 15.65
C GLY A 9 6.64 -0.47 17.15
N VAL A 10 7.91 -0.60 17.53
CA VAL A 10 8.38 -0.45 18.91
C VAL A 10 8.59 1.04 19.23
N ASP A 11 8.40 1.41 20.49
CA ASP A 11 8.65 2.77 20.96
C ASP A 11 10.11 3.17 20.78
N VAL A 12 10.34 4.28 20.07
CA VAL A 12 11.66 4.87 19.84
C VAL A 12 11.80 6.25 20.45
N THR A 13 10.88 6.62 21.36
CA THR A 13 10.91 7.93 22.04
C THR A 13 12.23 8.07 22.80
N PRO A 14 12.99 9.15 22.59
CA PRO A 14 14.28 9.35 23.23
C PRO A 14 14.19 9.31 24.76
N ASP A 15 15.21 8.75 25.41
CA ASP A 15 15.25 8.64 26.88
C ASP A 15 15.26 10.00 27.62
N CYS A 16 15.44 11.12 26.92
CA CYS A 16 15.33 12.45 27.51
C CYS A 16 13.89 12.90 27.79
N CYS A 17 12.88 12.21 27.24
CA CYS A 17 11.46 12.54 27.38
C CYS A 17 10.64 11.35 27.89
N PRO A 18 10.97 10.76 29.06
CA PRO A 18 10.33 9.53 29.53
C PRO A 18 8.84 9.70 29.88
N GLU A 19 8.41 10.88 30.33
CA GLU A 19 7.02 11.18 30.69
C GLU A 19 6.09 11.06 29.48
N VAL A 20 6.53 11.57 28.33
CA VAL A 20 5.82 11.48 27.05
C VAL A 20 5.59 10.01 26.68
N ARG A 21 6.67 9.20 26.71
CA ARG A 21 6.61 7.75 26.45
C ARG A 21 5.66 7.01 27.40
N LEU A 22 5.63 7.41 28.67
CA LEU A 22 4.88 6.69 29.71
C LEU A 22 3.40 7.10 29.80
N TYR A 23 3.11 8.38 29.58
CA TYR A 23 1.82 8.97 29.94
C TYR A 23 1.05 9.53 28.75
N GLN A 24 1.69 9.84 27.62
CA GLN A 24 1.01 10.44 26.45
C GLN A 24 0.33 9.39 25.57
N MET A 25 -0.60 8.67 26.18
CA MET A 25 -1.25 7.50 25.59
C MET A 25 -2.40 7.81 24.64
N HIS A 26 -2.79 9.09 24.49
CA HIS A 26 -3.86 9.52 23.59
C HIS A 26 -3.60 9.09 22.14
N ILE A 27 -2.34 8.89 21.73
CA ILE A 27 -1.95 8.32 20.43
C ILE A 27 -2.71 7.04 20.06
N THR A 28 -3.04 6.20 21.05
CA THR A 28 -3.84 4.98 20.81
C THR A 28 -5.27 5.30 20.42
N GLY A 29 -5.86 6.33 21.03
CA GLY A 29 -7.16 6.87 20.62
C GLY A 29 -7.09 7.62 19.29
N ASP A 30 -6.01 8.34 19.03
CA ASP A 30 -5.83 9.11 17.80
C ASP A 30 -5.77 8.20 16.57
N ILE A 31 -5.09 7.05 16.70
CA ILE A 31 -5.07 6.01 15.66
C ILE A 31 -6.47 5.43 15.45
N SER A 32 -7.22 5.21 16.53
CA SER A 32 -8.63 4.78 16.45
C SER A 32 -9.50 5.83 15.76
N PHE A 33 -9.24 7.12 16.00
CA PHE A 33 -9.95 8.21 15.36
C PHE A 33 -9.57 8.35 13.88
N ALA A 34 -8.31 8.15 13.51
CA ALA A 34 -7.89 8.07 12.12
C ALA A 34 -8.57 6.89 11.39
N ALA A 35 -8.69 5.72 12.04
CA ALA A 35 -9.44 4.58 11.52
C ALA A 35 -10.93 4.94 11.32
N ARG A 36 -11.56 5.64 12.27
CA ARG A 36 -12.94 6.15 12.11
C ARG A 36 -13.07 7.02 10.87
N GLN A 37 -12.13 7.94 10.65
CA GLN A 37 -12.14 8.82 9.46
C GLN A 37 -11.92 8.02 8.18
N TYR A 38 -11.01 7.05 8.17
CA TYR A 38 -10.78 6.16 7.04
C TYR A 38 -12.04 5.40 6.63
N ILE A 39 -12.69 4.73 7.60
CA ILE A 39 -13.95 4.00 7.39
C ILE A 39 -15.02 4.94 6.86
N SER A 40 -15.16 6.12 7.46
CA SER A 40 -16.17 7.10 7.07
C SER A 40 -15.95 7.61 5.64
N ALA A 41 -14.70 7.78 5.20
CA ALA A 41 -14.38 8.29 3.87
C ALA A 41 -14.45 7.22 2.76
N THR A 42 -14.14 5.97 3.08
CA THR A 42 -13.92 4.91 2.09
C THR A 42 -14.99 3.82 2.10
N TYR A 43 -15.62 3.62 3.25
CA TYR A 43 -16.49 2.47 3.53
C TYR A 43 -15.82 1.13 3.19
N ASP A 44 -14.52 1.03 3.46
CA ASP A 44 -13.72 -0.17 3.25
C ASP A 44 -14.08 -1.26 4.27
N LEU A 45 -15.18 -1.96 3.99
CA LEU A 45 -15.67 -3.07 4.82
C LEU A 45 -14.75 -4.28 4.77
N ASP A 46 -13.97 -4.42 3.70
CA ASP A 46 -13.01 -5.51 3.57
C ASP A 46 -11.86 -5.30 4.56
N TRP A 47 -11.32 -4.09 4.67
CA TRP A 47 -10.33 -3.75 5.70
C TRP A 47 -10.83 -4.03 7.12
N LEU A 48 -12.12 -3.79 7.39
CA LEU A 48 -12.73 -4.09 8.70
C LEU A 48 -12.90 -5.60 8.95
N ARG A 49 -13.34 -6.37 7.95
CA ARG A 49 -13.60 -7.82 8.09
C ARG A 49 -12.34 -8.67 7.98
N SER A 50 -11.34 -8.16 7.30
CA SER A 50 -10.10 -8.85 6.99
C SER A 50 -9.35 -9.17 8.27
N GLN A 51 -9.14 -10.46 8.49
CA GLN A 51 -8.25 -10.96 9.54
C GLN A 51 -6.76 -10.74 9.19
N GLU A 52 -6.46 -10.26 7.98
CA GLU A 52 -5.10 -10.02 7.49
C GLU A 52 -4.72 -8.54 7.57
N ASP A 53 -5.64 -7.63 7.21
CA ASP A 53 -5.41 -6.18 7.29
C ASP A 53 -5.56 -5.66 8.73
N LEU A 54 -6.11 -6.49 9.62
CA LEU A 54 -6.26 -6.23 11.05
C LEU A 54 -7.02 -4.94 11.36
N GLY A 55 -7.86 -4.43 10.44
CA GLY A 55 -8.62 -3.20 10.68
C GLY A 55 -9.63 -3.36 11.80
N GLY A 56 -10.41 -4.45 11.78
CA GLY A 56 -11.29 -4.82 12.89
C GLY A 56 -10.52 -5.04 14.20
N THR A 57 -9.40 -5.76 14.15
CA THR A 57 -8.53 -5.99 15.32
C THR A 57 -7.97 -4.70 15.89
N LEU A 58 -7.53 -3.76 15.04
CA LEU A 58 -7.02 -2.45 15.45
C LEU A 58 -8.10 -1.69 16.24
N VAL A 59 -9.33 -1.64 15.71
CA VAL A 59 -10.45 -0.96 16.37
C VAL A 59 -10.83 -1.64 17.69
N HIS A 60 -10.84 -2.97 17.73
CA HIS A 60 -11.21 -3.69 18.94
C HIS A 60 -10.12 -3.59 20.03
N GLU A 61 -8.85 -3.71 19.67
CA GLU A 61 -7.73 -3.65 20.61
C GLU A 61 -7.47 -2.23 21.13
N THR A 62 -7.75 -1.17 20.34
CA THR A 62 -7.74 0.21 20.87
C THR A 62 -8.86 0.42 21.89
N ALA A 63 -10.08 -0.09 21.62
CA ALA A 63 -11.19 -0.05 22.57
C ALA A 63 -10.89 -0.84 23.85
N ARG A 64 -10.32 -2.05 23.71
CA ARG A 64 -9.87 -2.89 24.83
C ARG A 64 -8.81 -2.19 25.68
N PHE A 65 -7.84 -1.54 25.05
CA PHE A 65 -6.84 -0.74 25.75
C PHE A 65 -7.51 0.33 26.62
N TRP A 66 -8.41 1.14 26.05
CA TRP A 66 -9.09 2.19 26.80
C TRP A 66 -9.99 1.66 27.91
N ALA A 67 -10.74 0.59 27.65
CA ALA A 67 -11.55 -0.07 28.67
C ALA A 67 -10.68 -0.59 29.83
N SER A 68 -9.47 -1.07 29.56
CA SER A 68 -8.52 -1.53 30.59
C SER A 68 -7.91 -0.39 31.43
N ARG A 69 -7.93 0.85 30.91
CA ARG A 69 -7.35 2.03 31.58
C ARG A 69 -8.35 2.76 32.47
N ALA A 70 -9.64 2.61 32.21
CA ALA A 70 -10.70 3.26 32.97
C ALA A 70 -10.86 2.63 34.37
N VAL A 71 -11.03 3.49 35.38
CA VAL A 71 -11.31 3.09 36.76
C VAL A 71 -12.61 3.73 37.22
N TYR A 72 -13.47 2.98 37.93
CA TYR A 72 -14.72 3.52 38.43
C TYR A 72 -14.50 4.29 39.74
N ASN A 73 -15.01 5.52 39.82
CA ASN A 73 -14.96 6.33 41.02
C ASN A 73 -16.33 6.36 41.70
N GLU A 74 -16.46 5.64 42.83
CA GLU A 74 -17.71 5.53 43.58
C GLU A 74 -18.25 6.88 44.07
N LYS A 75 -17.39 7.86 44.36
CA LYS A 75 -17.85 9.17 44.85
C LYS A 75 -18.47 10.00 43.73
N ARG A 76 -17.92 9.90 42.51
CA ARG A 76 -18.42 10.61 41.33
C ARG A 76 -19.53 9.85 40.61
N GLN A 77 -19.65 8.54 40.85
CA GLN A 77 -20.51 7.64 40.07
C GLN A 77 -20.17 7.66 38.57
N GLN A 78 -18.89 7.84 38.24
CA GLN A 78 -18.37 7.96 36.88
C GLN A 78 -17.03 7.24 36.75
N TYR A 79 -16.62 6.96 35.52
CA TYR A 79 -15.31 6.40 35.20
C TYR A 79 -14.27 7.51 35.03
N GLU A 80 -13.04 7.23 35.41
CA GLU A 80 -11.89 8.13 35.34
C GLU A 80 -10.75 7.45 34.56
N ILE A 81 -9.93 8.25 33.88
CA ILE A 81 -8.65 7.81 33.33
C ILE A 81 -7.56 8.60 34.04
N LEU A 82 -6.72 7.87 34.78
CA LEU A 82 -5.72 8.45 35.68
C LEU A 82 -4.32 8.31 35.10
N ASN A 83 -3.41 9.19 35.52
CA ASN A 83 -1.99 9.20 35.16
C ASN A 83 -1.76 9.22 33.64
N VAL A 84 -2.18 10.31 33.01
CA VAL A 84 -2.03 10.56 31.57
C VAL A 84 -1.35 11.91 31.33
N LEU A 85 -0.68 12.06 30.19
CA LEU A 85 -0.23 13.35 29.69
C LEU A 85 -1.20 13.77 28.57
N PRO A 86 -1.82 14.95 28.66
CA PRO A 86 -2.72 15.44 27.63
C PRO A 86 -1.91 15.93 26.41
N PRO A 87 -2.52 16.26 25.26
CA PRO A 87 -1.83 16.93 24.15
C PRO A 87 -0.97 18.13 24.56
N ASP A 88 -1.36 18.90 25.58
CA ASP A 88 -0.47 19.86 26.22
C ASP A 88 0.68 19.16 26.98
N GLU A 89 1.84 19.04 26.33
CA GLU A 89 3.03 18.41 26.93
C GLU A 89 3.68 19.25 28.04
N ASP A 90 3.30 20.53 28.22
CA ASP A 90 3.77 21.33 29.36
C ASP A 90 3.03 20.91 30.67
N ALA A 91 1.96 20.11 30.56
CA ALA A 91 1.22 19.53 31.68
C ALA A 91 1.91 18.31 32.35
N GLN A 92 3.24 18.21 32.25
CA GLN A 92 4.03 17.16 32.89
C GLN A 92 3.97 17.19 34.44
N PRO A 93 4.29 16.07 35.12
CA PRO A 93 4.66 14.77 34.56
C PRO A 93 3.45 13.92 34.13
N ASN A 94 2.34 14.00 34.85
CA ASN A 94 1.09 13.30 34.56
C ASN A 94 -0.09 14.01 35.25
N LYS A 95 -1.27 13.90 34.64
CA LYS A 95 -2.54 14.46 35.07
C LYS A 95 -3.62 13.39 35.12
N ASN A 96 -4.73 13.71 35.77
CA ASN A 96 -5.91 12.85 35.83
C ASN A 96 -7.02 13.50 35.02
N ASN A 97 -7.82 12.66 34.35
CA ASN A 97 -9.02 13.08 33.65
C ASN A 97 -8.75 14.19 32.62
N SER A 98 -7.67 14.04 31.84
CA SER A 98 -7.46 14.87 30.64
C SER A 98 -8.71 14.82 29.78
N VAL A 99 -9.31 15.97 29.52
CA VAL A 99 -10.59 16.06 28.83
C VAL A 99 -10.49 15.52 27.39
N TYR A 100 -9.39 15.81 26.70
CA TYR A 100 -9.09 15.25 25.38
C TYR A 100 -8.91 13.72 25.44
N THR A 101 -8.12 13.24 26.39
CA THR A 101 -7.85 11.81 26.54
C THR A 101 -9.12 11.02 26.85
N ASN A 102 -10.00 11.57 27.68
CA ASN A 102 -11.28 10.94 28.00
C ASN A 102 -12.23 10.95 26.80
N ALA A 103 -12.24 12.02 26.00
CA ALA A 103 -13.05 12.09 24.77
C ALA A 103 -12.59 11.05 23.74
N ILE A 104 -11.28 10.97 23.46
CA ILE A 104 -10.75 10.05 22.46
C ILE A 104 -10.89 8.59 22.90
N ALA A 105 -10.77 8.31 24.21
CA ALA A 105 -11.03 6.99 24.77
C ALA A 105 -12.49 6.55 24.56
N SER A 106 -13.44 7.44 24.86
CA SER A 106 -14.87 7.20 24.61
C SER A 106 -15.14 6.93 23.13
N LEU A 107 -14.63 7.78 22.24
CA LEU A 107 -14.82 7.64 20.79
C LEU A 107 -14.23 6.35 20.23
N SER A 108 -13.15 5.84 20.83
CA SER A 108 -12.53 4.56 20.44
C SER A 108 -13.44 3.38 20.77
N ILE A 109 -14.03 3.38 21.96
CA ILE A 109 -14.99 2.33 22.38
C ILE A 109 -16.29 2.42 21.55
N ASP A 110 -16.81 3.63 21.32
CA ASP A 110 -17.96 3.88 20.44
C ASP A 110 -17.73 3.36 19.02
N LEU A 111 -16.52 3.52 18.48
CA LEU A 111 -16.17 3.00 17.17
C LEU A 111 -16.25 1.47 17.13
N ALA A 112 -15.68 0.78 18.12
CA ALA A 112 -15.73 -0.67 18.19
C ALA A 112 -17.17 -1.20 18.26
N ASP A 113 -18.05 -0.50 18.97
CA ASP A 113 -19.48 -0.83 19.02
C ASP A 113 -20.14 -0.67 17.64
N LYS A 114 -19.88 0.47 16.98
CA LYS A 114 -20.44 0.78 15.65
C LYS A 114 -20.07 -0.23 14.57
N VAL A 115 -18.87 -0.79 14.63
CA VAL A 115 -18.40 -1.78 13.65
C VAL A 115 -18.53 -3.23 14.11
N SER A 116 -19.09 -3.48 15.30
CA SER A 116 -19.21 -4.83 15.89
C SER A 116 -19.94 -5.82 14.97
N CYS A 117 -21.03 -5.39 14.33
CA CYS A 117 -21.77 -6.21 13.36
C CYS A 117 -20.95 -6.55 12.09
N ILE A 118 -19.99 -5.70 11.73
CA ILE A 118 -19.14 -5.89 10.53
C ILE A 118 -17.96 -6.80 10.88
N THR A 119 -17.33 -6.55 12.02
CA THR A 119 -16.17 -7.31 12.52
C THR A 119 -16.54 -8.67 13.10
N ASN A 120 -17.82 -8.88 13.43
CA ASN A 120 -18.33 -10.03 14.18
C ASN A 120 -17.65 -10.20 15.56
N GLU A 121 -17.18 -9.08 16.14
CA GLU A 121 -16.58 -9.00 17.46
C GLU A 121 -17.47 -8.13 18.37
N ASN A 122 -18.11 -8.77 19.36
CA ASN A 122 -19.00 -8.06 20.28
C ASN A 122 -18.21 -7.23 21.30
N VAL A 123 -18.66 -6.01 21.55
CA VAL A 123 -18.13 -5.15 22.62
C VAL A 123 -18.83 -5.48 23.94
N PRO A 124 -18.09 -5.77 25.04
CA PRO A 124 -18.69 -6.00 26.35
C PRO A 124 -19.53 -4.80 26.82
N SER A 125 -20.69 -5.05 27.41
CA SER A 125 -21.59 -3.99 27.91
C SER A 125 -20.93 -3.05 28.92
N GLN A 126 -19.97 -3.56 29.71
CA GLN A 126 -19.16 -2.76 30.62
C GLN A 126 -18.30 -1.71 29.89
N TRP A 127 -17.80 -2.01 28.69
CA TRP A 127 -17.01 -1.03 27.91
C TRP A 127 -17.92 0.08 27.41
N LEU A 128 -19.14 -0.25 26.97
CA LEU A 128 -20.13 0.75 26.58
C LEU A 128 -20.57 1.61 27.76
N ASP A 129 -20.66 1.04 28.96
CA ASP A 129 -20.90 1.79 30.19
C ASP A 129 -19.76 2.76 30.51
N ILE A 130 -18.50 2.31 30.35
CA ILE A 130 -17.31 3.17 30.45
C ILE A 130 -17.42 4.35 29.48
N SER A 131 -17.61 4.10 28.18
CA SER A 131 -17.70 5.14 27.15
C SER A 131 -18.77 6.19 27.47
N LYS A 132 -19.93 5.77 27.94
CA LYS A 132 -21.05 6.67 28.24
C LYS A 132 -20.87 7.46 29.54
N ASN A 133 -20.10 6.93 30.49
CA ASN A 133 -20.01 7.47 31.85
C ASN A 133 -18.58 7.88 32.26
N LEU A 134 -17.68 8.16 31.30
CA LEU A 134 -16.39 8.81 31.56
C LEU A 134 -16.59 10.23 32.09
N TYR A 135 -15.77 10.63 33.05
CA TYR A 135 -15.80 11.95 33.66
C TYR A 135 -15.13 13.00 32.76
N PHE A 136 -15.74 14.18 32.64
CA PHE A 136 -15.18 15.32 31.91
C PHE A 136 -15.12 16.52 32.86
N PRO A 137 -13.92 17.04 33.19
CA PRO A 137 -13.79 18.25 34.00
C PRO A 137 -14.48 19.44 33.33
N PHE A 138 -15.52 19.98 33.96
CA PHE A 138 -16.36 21.01 33.38
C PHE A 138 -16.77 22.07 34.42
N ASN A 139 -16.66 23.34 34.06
CA ASN A 139 -17.15 24.45 34.87
C ASN A 139 -18.56 24.84 34.40
N ALA A 140 -19.57 24.45 35.18
CA ALA A 140 -20.96 24.72 34.83
C ALA A 140 -21.37 26.20 34.94
N GLU A 141 -20.70 27.00 35.78
CA GLU A 141 -21.02 28.42 35.94
C GLU A 141 -20.51 29.24 34.75
N SER A 142 -19.27 28.98 34.34
CA SER A 142 -18.61 29.68 33.23
C SER A 142 -18.76 28.98 31.88
N GLN A 143 -19.38 27.79 31.85
CA GLN A 143 -19.66 27.01 30.64
C GLN A 143 -18.39 26.77 29.79
N TYR A 144 -17.36 26.14 30.35
CA TYR A 144 -16.16 25.69 29.61
C TYR A 144 -15.60 24.40 30.23
N HIS A 145 -14.80 23.66 29.46
CA HIS A 145 -14.10 22.48 29.94
C HIS A 145 -12.75 22.85 30.57
N LEU A 146 -12.43 22.20 31.69
CA LEU A 146 -11.09 22.23 32.27
C LEU A 146 -10.24 21.16 31.57
N GLU A 147 -8.97 21.44 31.31
CA GLU A 147 -8.10 20.52 30.58
C GLU A 147 -7.90 19.19 31.31
N TYR A 148 -7.79 19.26 32.64
CA TYR A 148 -7.63 18.10 33.52
C TYR A 148 -8.08 18.45 34.97
N ASP A 149 -8.06 17.46 35.87
CA ASP A 149 -8.41 17.67 37.28
C ASP A 149 -7.53 18.71 37.98
N ASN A 150 -8.17 19.65 38.69
CA ASN A 150 -7.52 20.74 39.43
C ASN A 150 -6.71 21.71 38.55
N PHE A 151 -7.10 21.88 37.28
CA PHE A 151 -6.49 22.85 36.37
C PHE A 151 -6.58 24.28 36.91
N ASP A 152 -5.43 24.96 37.08
CA ASP A 152 -5.36 26.34 37.58
C ASP A 152 -5.24 27.34 36.43
N ILE A 153 -6.38 27.88 36.01
CA ILE A 153 -6.49 28.84 34.90
C ILE A 153 -5.66 30.11 35.12
N LYS A 154 -5.40 30.51 36.38
CA LYS A 154 -4.74 31.80 36.66
C LYS A 154 -3.23 31.74 36.50
N ASN A 155 -2.64 30.57 36.73
CA ASN A 155 -1.19 30.41 36.83
C ASN A 155 -0.64 29.40 35.80
N THR A 156 -1.48 28.87 34.92
CA THR A 156 -1.07 27.90 33.90
C THR A 156 -0.93 28.59 32.54
N THR A 157 0.13 28.22 31.82
CA THR A 157 0.32 28.52 30.41
C THR A 157 0.51 27.19 29.71
N ILE A 158 -0.14 26.99 28.56
CA ILE A 158 -0.15 25.71 27.84
C ILE A 158 0.67 25.78 26.56
N LYS A 159 1.23 24.64 26.12
CA LYS A 159 2.05 24.51 24.92
C LYS A 159 1.23 24.67 23.63
N GLN A 160 0.13 23.93 23.53
CA GLN A 160 -0.57 23.70 22.28
C GLN A 160 -2.05 23.36 22.47
N ALA A 161 -2.80 23.26 21.37
CA ALA A 161 -4.22 22.91 21.37
C ALA A 161 -4.49 21.58 22.12
N ASP A 162 -5.41 21.62 23.08
CA ASP A 162 -5.86 20.47 23.86
C ASP A 162 -7.38 20.41 23.94
N VAL A 163 -7.98 21.21 24.82
CA VAL A 163 -9.44 21.27 25.00
C VAL A 163 -10.17 21.70 23.72
N VAL A 164 -9.58 22.61 22.95
CA VAL A 164 -10.15 23.06 21.68
C VAL A 164 -10.26 21.93 20.64
N LEU A 165 -9.50 20.84 20.82
CA LEU A 165 -9.58 19.66 19.96
C LEU A 165 -10.88 18.88 20.15
N LEU A 166 -11.60 19.07 21.27
CA LEU A 166 -12.94 18.55 21.47
C LEU A 166 -13.90 19.09 20.41
N GLY A 167 -13.84 20.40 20.11
CA GLY A 167 -14.65 21.01 19.07
C GLY A 167 -14.23 20.51 17.69
N PHE A 168 -12.95 20.69 17.32
CA PHE A 168 -12.38 20.16 16.09
C PHE A 168 -10.94 19.67 16.35
N PRO A 169 -10.58 18.42 15.99
CA PRO A 169 -11.29 17.56 15.02
C PRO A 169 -12.31 16.59 15.62
N LEU A 170 -12.40 16.43 16.96
CA LEU A 170 -13.19 15.34 17.55
C LEU A 170 -14.70 15.50 17.38
N MET A 171 -15.18 16.72 17.15
CA MET A 171 -16.60 17.04 17.05
C MET A 171 -17.40 16.52 18.26
N TRP A 172 -16.80 16.61 19.45
CA TRP A 172 -17.42 16.20 20.70
C TRP A 172 -18.69 17.02 20.95
N PRO A 173 -19.81 16.40 21.33
CA PRO A 173 -21.07 17.12 21.52
C PRO A 173 -20.95 18.21 22.59
N MET A 174 -21.15 19.46 22.17
CA MET A 174 -21.19 20.63 23.05
C MET A 174 -22.06 21.71 22.42
N ASN A 175 -22.57 22.63 23.24
CA ASN A 175 -23.29 23.79 22.72
C ASN A 175 -22.32 24.88 22.21
N GLU A 176 -22.85 25.82 21.43
CA GLU A 176 -22.05 26.90 20.83
C GLU A 176 -21.36 27.78 21.87
N ALA A 177 -22.02 28.06 23.00
CA ALA A 177 -21.47 28.90 24.06
C ALA A 177 -20.25 28.25 24.72
N VAL A 178 -20.32 26.95 25.03
CA VAL A 178 -19.21 26.17 25.58
C VAL A 178 -18.04 26.16 24.61
N ARG A 179 -18.30 25.90 23.33
CA ARG A 179 -17.26 25.91 22.31
C ARG A 179 -16.56 27.27 22.20
N ARG A 180 -17.34 28.35 22.21
CA ARG A 180 -16.80 29.72 22.17
C ARG A 180 -15.95 30.02 23.40
N ASN A 181 -16.41 29.63 24.58
CA ASN A 181 -15.69 29.85 25.83
C ASN A 181 -14.39 29.03 25.90
N ASP A 182 -14.41 27.77 25.45
CA ASP A 182 -13.20 26.94 25.33
C ASP A 182 -12.19 27.62 24.40
N LEU A 183 -12.59 28.04 23.20
CA LEU A 183 -11.70 28.71 22.25
C LEU A 183 -11.09 30.00 22.81
N LEU A 184 -11.91 30.87 23.43
CA LEU A 184 -11.44 32.13 23.99
C LEU A 184 -10.49 31.92 25.18
N LEU A 185 -10.81 30.96 26.05
CA LEU A 185 -9.99 30.66 27.21
C LEU A 185 -8.62 30.13 26.80
N TYR A 186 -8.60 29.08 25.98
CA TYR A 186 -7.36 28.38 25.63
C TYR A 186 -6.51 29.14 24.60
N GLU A 187 -7.09 30.02 23.79
CA GLU A 187 -6.31 30.97 23.00
C GLU A 187 -5.44 31.86 23.91
N ASN A 188 -6.01 32.35 25.01
CA ASN A 188 -5.33 33.24 25.95
C ASN A 188 -4.31 32.52 26.85
N LEU A 189 -4.52 31.23 27.13
CA LEU A 189 -3.60 30.41 27.92
C LEU A 189 -2.43 29.85 27.10
N THR A 190 -2.57 29.77 25.77
CA THR A 190 -1.54 29.21 24.89
C THR A 190 -0.35 30.17 24.78
N ARG A 191 0.87 29.70 25.07
CA ARG A 191 2.07 30.51 24.91
C ARG A 191 2.32 30.94 23.47
N ASP A 192 2.88 32.13 23.30
CA ASP A 192 3.12 32.74 22.00
C ASP A 192 4.09 31.97 21.11
N ASP A 193 5.03 31.22 21.70
CA ASP A 193 6.00 30.40 20.99
C ASP A 193 5.53 28.95 20.76
N GLY A 194 4.26 28.64 21.04
CA GLY A 194 3.66 27.33 20.83
C GLY A 194 3.65 26.89 19.36
N PRO A 195 3.44 25.59 19.07
CA PRO A 195 3.54 25.03 17.73
C PRO A 195 2.49 25.57 16.74
N ALA A 196 2.87 25.61 15.46
CA ALA A 196 2.05 26.15 14.36
C ALA A 196 0.61 25.62 14.29
N MET A 197 0.42 24.31 14.52
CA MET A 197 -0.85 23.60 14.36
C MET A 197 -1.97 24.09 15.30
N THR A 198 -1.62 24.64 16.46
CA THR A 198 -2.57 25.12 17.47
C THR A 198 -3.52 26.17 16.91
N TRP A 199 -2.96 27.11 16.15
CA TRP A 199 -3.71 28.23 15.60
C TRP A 199 -4.63 27.80 14.45
N SER A 200 -4.25 26.74 13.71
CA SER A 200 -5.12 26.14 12.70
C SER A 200 -6.40 25.57 13.31
N MET A 201 -6.29 24.88 14.46
CA MET A 201 -7.46 24.30 15.15
C MET A 201 -8.38 25.39 15.71
N HIS A 202 -7.80 26.47 16.28
CA HIS A 202 -8.59 27.62 16.71
C HIS A 202 -9.27 28.32 15.53
N ALA A 203 -8.58 28.50 14.40
CA ALA A 203 -9.15 29.09 13.19
C ALA A 203 -10.38 28.30 12.72
N VAL A 204 -10.28 26.96 12.60
CA VAL A 204 -11.43 26.10 12.27
C VAL A 204 -12.56 26.28 13.30
N GLY A 205 -12.23 26.31 14.58
CA GLY A 205 -13.18 26.53 15.66
C GLY A 205 -13.98 27.84 15.53
N PHE A 206 -13.31 28.95 15.24
CA PHE A 206 -13.99 30.24 15.06
C PHE A 206 -14.76 30.36 13.74
N ILE A 207 -14.33 29.67 12.67
CA ILE A 207 -15.11 29.58 11.42
C ILE A 207 -16.46 28.90 11.69
N GLU A 208 -16.47 27.81 12.47
CA GLU A 208 -17.72 27.12 12.84
C GLU A 208 -18.65 27.98 13.71
N LEU A 209 -18.09 28.94 14.45
CA LEU A 209 -18.82 29.92 15.24
C LEU A 209 -19.20 31.18 14.44
N ASN A 210 -18.96 31.17 13.12
CA ASN A 210 -19.17 32.29 12.20
C ASN A 210 -18.45 33.59 12.60
N ASP A 211 -17.34 33.47 13.33
CA ASP A 211 -16.50 34.60 13.78
C ASP A 211 -15.32 34.78 12.82
N MET A 212 -15.62 35.29 11.63
CA MET A 212 -14.68 35.31 10.52
C MET A 212 -13.48 36.23 10.73
N GLN A 213 -13.67 37.31 11.49
CA GLN A 213 -12.58 38.21 11.84
C GLN A 213 -11.54 37.50 12.71
N LYS A 214 -12.00 36.77 13.73
CA LYS A 214 -11.12 36.03 14.63
C LYS A 214 -10.47 34.84 13.92
N ALA A 215 -11.26 34.13 13.10
CA ALA A 215 -10.77 33.05 12.26
C ALA A 215 -9.63 33.48 11.33
N GLU A 216 -9.80 34.58 10.60
CA GLU A 216 -8.76 35.10 9.70
C GLU A 216 -7.47 35.43 10.46
N GLN A 217 -7.57 36.10 11.61
CA GLN A 217 -6.41 36.43 12.45
C GLN A 217 -5.62 35.17 12.81
N LEU A 218 -6.33 34.12 13.26
CA LEU A 218 -5.71 32.87 13.71
C LEU A 218 -5.22 32.01 12.54
N PHE A 219 -5.90 32.06 11.39
CA PHE A 219 -5.46 31.42 10.16
C PHE A 219 -4.13 32.01 9.70
N LYS A 220 -4.02 33.34 9.60
CA LYS A 220 -2.74 34.04 9.29
C LYS A 220 -1.66 33.71 10.32
N LYS A 221 -2.01 33.74 11.62
CA LYS A 221 -1.10 33.37 12.72
C LYS A 221 -0.53 31.96 12.56
N SER A 222 -1.30 31.01 12.01
CA SER A 222 -0.89 29.61 11.85
C SER A 222 0.24 29.38 10.85
N TYR A 223 0.49 30.30 9.91
CA TYR A 223 1.53 30.12 8.90
C TYR A 223 2.51 31.29 8.78
N GLU A 224 2.08 32.54 8.85
CA GLU A 224 2.94 33.71 8.52
C GLU A 224 4.21 33.75 9.37
N THR A 225 4.09 33.37 10.65
CA THR A 225 5.23 33.39 11.59
C THR A 225 6.02 32.08 11.64
N TYR A 226 5.56 31.04 10.94
CA TYR A 226 6.13 29.69 10.95
C TYR A 226 6.76 29.29 9.62
N VAL A 227 6.39 29.96 8.51
CA VAL A 227 6.96 29.73 7.18
C VAL A 227 8.29 30.48 7.02
N ARG A 228 9.26 29.82 6.40
CA ARG A 228 10.61 30.35 6.16
C ARG A 228 10.96 30.40 4.68
N GLU A 229 11.23 31.60 4.20
CA GLU A 229 11.86 31.86 2.91
C GLU A 229 13.29 31.30 2.87
N PRO A 230 13.83 30.94 1.68
CA PRO A 230 13.24 31.11 0.35
C PRO A 230 12.38 29.92 -0.12
N PHE A 231 12.26 28.88 0.70
CA PHE A 231 11.65 27.61 0.28
C PHE A 231 10.25 27.39 0.86
N ASN A 232 9.72 28.36 1.59
CA ASN A 232 8.43 28.29 2.27
C ASN A 232 8.30 27.05 3.17
N VAL A 233 9.35 26.76 3.94
CA VAL A 233 9.42 25.63 4.88
C VAL A 233 8.74 26.00 6.19
N TRP A 234 7.84 25.15 6.69
CA TRP A 234 7.29 25.28 8.04
C TRP A 234 8.30 24.88 9.11
N THR A 235 8.45 25.72 10.13
CA THR A 235 9.13 25.39 11.38
C THR A 235 8.10 25.18 12.48
N GLU A 236 8.41 24.32 13.44
CA GLU A 236 7.53 24.05 14.59
C GLU A 236 7.24 25.32 15.40
N ALA A 237 8.27 26.11 15.74
CA ALA A 237 8.15 27.36 16.50
C ALA A 237 8.57 28.61 15.69
N ARG A 238 8.19 29.80 16.19
CA ARG A 238 8.43 31.10 15.52
C ARG A 238 9.91 31.49 15.39
N ALA A 239 10.80 30.93 16.19
CA ALA A 239 12.22 31.29 16.22
C ALA A 239 13.15 30.30 15.50
N GLY A 240 12.60 29.36 14.71
CA GLY A 240 13.40 28.30 14.08
C GLY A 240 13.97 27.27 15.07
N VAL A 241 13.43 27.25 16.29
CA VAL A 241 13.66 26.23 17.31
C VAL A 241 12.61 25.13 17.11
N GLY A 242 12.98 23.87 17.36
CA GLY A 242 12.12 22.71 17.13
C GLY A 242 12.32 22.08 15.73
N ALA A 243 11.35 21.28 15.30
CA ALA A 243 11.43 20.58 14.02
C ALA A 243 11.48 21.56 12.82
N VAL A 244 12.46 21.34 11.94
CA VAL A 244 12.53 21.93 10.61
C VAL A 244 11.79 21.00 9.64
N ASN A 245 11.03 21.54 8.69
CA ASN A 245 10.05 20.79 7.88
C ASN A 245 8.93 20.18 8.76
N PHE A 246 8.30 21.03 9.56
CA PHE A 246 7.22 20.62 10.46
C PHE A 246 5.94 20.30 9.68
N ILE A 247 5.82 19.05 9.23
CA ILE A 247 4.70 18.56 8.42
C ILE A 247 3.34 18.69 9.13
N THR A 248 3.33 18.64 10.46
CA THR A 248 2.11 18.83 11.25
C THR A 248 1.57 20.25 11.12
N GLY A 249 2.44 21.26 11.00
CA GLY A 249 2.05 22.64 10.71
C GLY A 249 1.43 22.79 9.32
N VAL A 250 2.02 22.13 8.31
CA VAL A 250 1.46 22.07 6.94
C VAL A 250 0.09 21.38 6.94
N GLY A 251 -0.03 20.26 7.65
CA GLY A 251 -1.30 19.54 7.81
C GLY A 251 -2.36 20.38 8.52
N GLY A 252 -1.99 21.15 9.55
CA GLY A 252 -2.88 22.11 10.22
C GLY A 252 -3.37 23.18 9.27
N PHE A 253 -2.47 23.81 8.51
CA PHE A 253 -2.83 24.82 7.49
C PHE A 253 -3.81 24.25 6.45
N LEU A 254 -3.55 23.05 5.93
CA LEU A 254 -4.44 22.38 5.00
C LEU A 254 -5.80 22.07 5.64
N GLN A 255 -5.83 21.67 6.91
CA GLN A 255 -7.08 21.44 7.64
C GLN A 255 -7.90 22.73 7.80
N SER A 256 -7.27 23.89 8.04
CA SER A 256 -7.97 25.17 8.05
C SER A 256 -8.62 25.51 6.71
N LEU A 257 -8.02 25.09 5.59
CA LEU A 257 -8.61 25.25 4.26
C LEU A 257 -9.72 24.23 3.99
N LEU A 258 -9.48 22.94 4.24
CA LEU A 258 -10.44 21.87 3.91
C LEU A 258 -11.62 21.84 4.89
N PHE A 259 -11.33 21.77 6.20
CA PHE A 259 -12.32 21.62 7.26
C PHE A 259 -12.74 22.97 7.86
N GLY A 260 -11.89 24.00 7.80
CA GLY A 260 -12.29 25.36 8.18
C GLY A 260 -13.11 26.00 7.06
N TYR A 261 -12.44 26.70 6.16
CA TYR A 261 -13.09 27.43 5.07
C TYR A 261 -13.91 26.51 4.16
N GLY A 262 -13.45 25.32 3.81
CA GLY A 262 -14.25 24.37 3.03
C GLY A 262 -15.46 23.80 3.76
N GLY A 263 -15.49 23.92 5.09
CA GLY A 263 -16.52 23.35 5.94
C GLY A 263 -16.68 21.85 5.73
N LEU A 264 -15.65 21.14 5.28
CA LEU A 264 -15.74 19.70 5.05
C LEU A 264 -15.97 18.99 6.39
N ARG A 265 -17.06 18.25 6.56
CA ARG A 265 -17.29 17.40 7.74
C ARG A 265 -17.53 15.97 7.30
N LEU A 266 -16.71 15.08 7.82
CA LEU A 266 -16.84 13.65 7.61
C LEU A 266 -17.57 13.05 8.81
N LYS A 267 -18.76 12.48 8.56
CA LYS A 267 -19.50 11.67 9.52
C LYS A 267 -19.50 10.23 9.03
N PHE A 268 -19.96 9.32 9.88
CA PHE A 268 -19.89 7.89 9.60
C PHE A 268 -20.72 7.45 8.39
N ASP A 269 -21.81 8.17 8.13
CA ASP A 269 -22.83 7.87 7.10
C ASP A 269 -23.03 9.02 6.09
N GLN A 270 -22.32 10.13 6.25
CA GLN A 270 -22.49 11.29 5.39
C GLN A 270 -21.26 12.17 5.35
N PHE A 271 -21.19 12.93 4.26
CA PHE A 271 -20.13 13.87 3.97
C PHE A 271 -20.75 15.24 3.70
N GLU A 272 -20.37 16.25 4.46
CA GLU A 272 -20.97 17.58 4.41
C GLU A 272 -19.96 18.63 3.95
N PHE A 273 -20.43 19.64 3.23
CA PHE A 273 -19.70 20.86 2.95
C PHE A 273 -20.48 22.07 3.47
N TYR A 274 -19.75 22.95 4.16
CA TYR A 274 -20.21 24.27 4.59
C TYR A 274 -19.20 25.33 4.13
N PRO A 275 -19.04 25.49 2.81
CA PRO A 275 -17.92 26.22 2.28
C PRO A 275 -18.09 27.73 2.48
N GLN A 276 -16.98 28.34 2.81
CA GLN A 276 -16.70 29.76 2.91
C GLN A 276 -15.39 30.02 2.18
N LEU A 277 -15.22 31.24 1.68
CA LEU A 277 -14.00 31.60 0.98
C LEU A 277 -12.92 32.04 1.98
N PRO A 278 -11.67 31.58 1.83
CA PRO A 278 -10.53 32.15 2.53
C PRO A 278 -10.45 33.68 2.34
N PRO A 279 -9.77 34.41 3.25
CA PRO A 279 -9.62 35.85 3.15
C PRO A 279 -9.00 36.24 1.80
N ASP A 280 -9.49 37.34 1.23
CA ASP A 280 -9.04 37.89 -0.05
C ASP A 280 -9.21 36.96 -1.27
N SER A 281 -9.89 35.81 -1.14
CA SER A 281 -10.15 34.88 -2.23
C SER A 281 -11.52 35.11 -2.87
N LYS A 282 -11.63 34.82 -4.17
CA LYS A 282 -12.89 34.90 -4.95
C LYS A 282 -13.47 33.54 -5.30
N GLU A 283 -12.62 32.53 -5.26
CA GLU A 283 -12.93 31.17 -5.67
C GLU A 283 -12.02 30.20 -4.92
N MET A 284 -12.56 29.03 -4.59
CA MET A 284 -11.82 27.90 -4.06
C MET A 284 -12.25 26.63 -4.78
N VAL A 285 -11.27 25.88 -5.29
CA VAL A 285 -11.51 24.64 -6.05
C VAL A 285 -10.81 23.48 -5.36
N TYR A 286 -11.59 22.48 -5.00
CA TYR A 286 -11.15 21.17 -4.55
C TYR A 286 -11.09 20.23 -5.73
N CYS A 287 -9.91 19.67 -5.99
CA CYS A 287 -9.68 18.76 -7.10
C CYS A 287 -9.49 17.34 -6.60
N GLY A 288 -10.31 16.41 -7.08
CA GLY A 288 -10.11 14.97 -6.87
C GLY A 288 -10.36 14.50 -5.43
N LEU A 289 -11.33 15.09 -4.74
CA LEU A 289 -11.78 14.58 -3.44
C LEU A 289 -12.33 13.17 -3.62
N LYS A 290 -11.80 12.21 -2.85
CA LYS A 290 -12.23 10.82 -2.91
C LYS A 290 -13.18 10.53 -1.76
N TYR A 291 -14.36 10.04 -2.07
CA TYR A 291 -15.37 9.63 -1.10
C TYR A 291 -16.10 8.39 -1.63
N LEU A 292 -16.08 7.29 -0.87
CA LEU A 292 -16.73 6.01 -1.20
C LEU A 292 -16.31 5.41 -2.55
N GLY A 293 -15.06 5.68 -2.95
CA GLY A 293 -14.51 5.29 -4.25
C GLY A 293 -14.85 6.23 -5.41
N SER A 294 -15.75 7.19 -5.22
CA SER A 294 -16.04 8.24 -6.21
C SER A 294 -15.03 9.38 -6.14
N ILE A 295 -14.86 10.10 -7.26
CA ILE A 295 -13.97 11.26 -7.38
C ILE A 295 -14.80 12.52 -7.65
N LEU A 296 -14.64 13.52 -6.79
CA LEU A 296 -15.42 14.75 -6.77
C LEU A 296 -14.51 15.97 -6.95
N ASN A 297 -14.95 16.91 -7.79
CA ASN A 297 -14.45 18.27 -7.78
C ASN A 297 -15.51 19.18 -7.17
N LEU A 298 -15.12 19.99 -6.19
CA LEU A 298 -15.99 21.02 -5.63
C LEU A 298 -15.41 22.39 -5.97
N LYS A 299 -16.20 23.24 -6.61
CA LYS A 299 -15.86 24.62 -6.88
C LYS A 299 -16.81 25.53 -6.11
N VAL A 300 -16.24 26.46 -5.37
CA VAL A 300 -16.94 27.42 -4.52
C VAL A 300 -16.57 28.81 -5.00
N ASN A 301 -17.57 29.65 -5.28
CA ASN A 301 -17.38 31.08 -5.51
C ASN A 301 -18.30 31.89 -4.59
N ILE A 302 -18.26 33.23 -4.69
CA ILE A 302 -19.01 34.14 -3.79
C ILE A 302 -20.53 33.94 -3.89
N ASP A 303 -21.05 33.54 -5.06
CA ASP A 303 -22.49 33.54 -5.37
C ASP A 303 -23.06 32.12 -5.56
N GLN A 304 -22.21 31.11 -5.79
CA GLN A 304 -22.58 29.79 -6.27
C GLN A 304 -21.63 28.69 -5.79
N TYR A 305 -22.19 27.49 -5.66
CA TYR A 305 -21.47 26.25 -5.41
C TYR A 305 -21.68 25.31 -6.59
N GLU A 306 -20.60 24.72 -7.10
CA GLU A 306 -20.64 23.74 -8.17
C GLU A 306 -19.96 22.45 -7.72
N LEU A 307 -20.73 21.37 -7.58
CA LEU A 307 -20.20 20.02 -7.40
C LEU A 307 -20.16 19.31 -8.75
N HIS A 308 -18.97 18.94 -9.20
CA HIS A 308 -18.75 18.15 -10.40
C HIS A 308 -18.28 16.76 -10.01
N VAL A 309 -19.11 15.76 -10.25
CA VAL A 309 -18.73 14.35 -10.06
C VAL A 309 -17.93 13.91 -11.27
N ILE A 310 -16.64 13.61 -11.08
CA ILE A 310 -15.74 13.19 -12.15
C ILE A 310 -15.93 11.70 -12.43
N GLU A 311 -15.99 10.89 -11.38
CA GLU A 311 -16.09 9.45 -11.45
C GLU A 311 -17.02 8.97 -10.34
N LEU A 312 -18.00 8.14 -10.70
CA LEU A 312 -18.93 7.50 -9.78
C LEU A 312 -18.50 6.05 -9.57
N ASN A 313 -18.51 5.63 -8.30
CA ASN A 313 -18.45 4.21 -7.98
C ASN A 313 -19.85 3.59 -8.12
N GLU A 314 -20.00 2.56 -8.95
CA GLU A 314 -21.28 1.86 -9.16
C GLU A 314 -21.69 1.00 -7.96
N GLU A 315 -20.77 0.66 -7.06
CA GLU A 315 -21.06 -0.17 -5.87
C GLU A 315 -21.64 0.64 -4.69
N ASN A 316 -21.30 1.93 -4.60
CA ASN A 316 -21.72 2.82 -3.53
C ASN A 316 -22.45 4.03 -4.12
N GLU A 317 -23.78 3.94 -4.20
CA GLU A 317 -24.60 5.06 -4.67
C GLU A 317 -24.44 6.29 -3.76
N ILE A 318 -24.02 7.41 -4.36
CA ILE A 318 -23.93 8.71 -3.70
C ILE A 318 -25.19 9.51 -4.02
N ASN A 319 -26.00 9.76 -3.01
CA ASN A 319 -27.08 10.74 -3.10
C ASN A 319 -26.57 12.09 -2.59
N TYR A 320 -27.01 13.18 -3.19
CA TYR A 320 -26.70 14.51 -2.66
C TYR A 320 -27.99 15.30 -2.51
N GLU A 321 -28.15 15.92 -1.36
CA GLU A 321 -29.24 16.84 -1.07
C GLU A 321 -28.68 18.24 -0.91
N TYR A 322 -29.20 19.15 -1.73
CA TYR A 322 -28.89 20.57 -1.63
C TYR A 322 -29.95 21.26 -0.78
N ALA A 323 -29.54 21.87 0.33
CA ALA A 323 -30.42 22.67 1.17
C ALA A 323 -30.22 24.15 0.85
N GLU A 324 -31.08 24.70 -0.01
CA GLU A 324 -31.01 26.09 -0.52
C GLU A 324 -30.96 27.17 0.58
N ASN A 325 -31.47 26.90 1.79
CA ASN A 325 -31.69 27.95 2.78
C ASN A 325 -30.51 28.28 3.72
N ASN A 326 -29.36 27.58 3.67
CA ASN A 326 -28.22 27.84 4.58
C ASN A 326 -26.82 27.68 3.95
N GLY A 327 -26.69 27.61 2.62
CA GLY A 327 -25.39 27.39 1.96
C GLY A 327 -24.75 26.02 2.25
N LYS A 328 -25.57 25.04 2.68
CA LYS A 328 -25.13 23.69 3.07
C LYS A 328 -25.33 22.72 1.91
N LEU A 329 -24.27 22.05 1.51
CA LEU A 329 -24.32 20.90 0.60
C LEU A 329 -24.12 19.62 1.42
N THR A 330 -25.12 18.73 1.44
CA THR A 330 -25.03 17.44 2.14
C THR A 330 -24.93 16.33 1.10
N VAL A 331 -23.89 15.53 1.18
CA VAL A 331 -23.73 14.32 0.37
C VAL A 331 -24.04 13.13 1.30
N LEU A 332 -25.17 12.49 1.04
CA LEU A 332 -25.69 11.36 1.82
C LEU A 332 -25.31 10.03 1.17
N LEU A 333 -25.09 9.03 2.01
CA LEU A 333 -25.02 7.64 1.57
C LEU A 333 -26.43 7.16 1.16
N SER A 334 -26.58 6.64 -0.06
CA SER A 334 -27.77 5.88 -0.46
C SER A 334 -27.70 4.47 0.15
N LEU A 335 -28.23 4.27 1.35
CA LEU A 335 -28.46 2.92 1.89
C LEU A 335 -29.88 2.45 1.55
N TYR A 336 -30.20 2.28 0.27
CA TYR A 336 -31.48 1.69 -0.16
C TYR A 336 -31.27 0.48 -1.08
N LEU A 337 -30.99 -0.70 -0.49
CA LEU A 337 -31.63 -1.97 -0.93
C LEU A 337 -31.39 -3.21 -0.01
N PHE A 338 -31.52 -3.15 1.32
CA PHE A 338 -31.50 -4.40 2.13
C PHE A 338 -32.51 -4.54 3.27
N VAL A 339 -33.49 -3.64 3.38
CA VAL A 339 -34.58 -3.78 4.38
C VAL A 339 -35.87 -4.38 3.79
N LEU A 340 -36.01 -4.46 2.46
CA LEU A 340 -37.22 -5.01 1.81
C LEU A 340 -37.10 -6.45 1.30
N ILE A 341 -35.90 -7.04 1.28
CA ILE A 341 -35.70 -8.46 0.89
C ILE A 341 -35.73 -9.41 2.11
N ALA A 342 -35.52 -8.89 3.32
CA ALA A 342 -35.65 -9.67 4.56
C ALA A 342 -37.11 -9.88 5.02
N LEU A 343 -38.08 -9.18 4.43
CA LEU A 343 -39.50 -9.27 4.82
C LEU A 343 -40.38 -10.09 3.87
N PHE A 344 -39.83 -10.65 2.78
CA PHE A 344 -40.59 -11.47 1.82
C PHE A 344 -39.90 -12.77 1.39
N TRP A 345 -38.98 -13.30 2.20
CA TRP A 345 -38.32 -14.59 1.95
C TRP A 345 -38.99 -15.83 2.57
N PRO A 346 -40.34 -15.96 2.61
CA PRO A 346 -40.91 -17.29 2.66
C PRO A 346 -42.08 -17.45 1.68
N GLN A 347 -41.81 -17.46 0.38
CA GLN A 347 -42.72 -18.02 -0.64
C GLN A 347 -42.05 -18.15 -2.00
N LEU A 348 -41.12 -19.09 -2.15
CA LEU A 348 -40.92 -19.80 -3.43
C LEU A 348 -40.11 -21.09 -3.22
N HIS A 349 -40.79 -22.16 -2.84
CA HIS A 349 -40.38 -23.53 -3.14
C HIS A 349 -41.27 -24.04 -4.28
N LEU A 350 -40.73 -24.97 -5.09
CA LEU A 350 -41.25 -25.58 -6.33
C LEU A 350 -40.71 -24.82 -7.56
N PHE A 351 -39.73 -25.32 -8.31
CA PHE A 351 -39.68 -26.62 -8.99
C PHE A 351 -38.24 -27.16 -9.10
N ILE A 352 -38.04 -28.44 -8.77
CA ILE A 352 -36.90 -29.25 -9.20
C ILE A 352 -37.49 -30.42 -10.00
N SER A 353 -37.02 -30.57 -11.24
CA SER A 353 -37.22 -31.71 -12.14
C SER A 353 -36.08 -31.62 -13.16
N THR A 354 -34.96 -32.32 -12.90
CA THR A 354 -34.52 -33.56 -13.57
C THR A 354 -34.41 -33.43 -15.08
N ASP A 355 -33.17 -33.49 -15.61
CA ASP A 355 -32.84 -34.57 -16.52
C ASP A 355 -31.32 -34.85 -16.61
N HIS A 356 -31.05 -36.14 -16.78
CA HIS A 356 -29.76 -36.82 -16.74
C HIS A 356 -29.29 -37.21 -18.16
N ASN A 357 -28.00 -37.57 -18.26
CA ASN A 357 -27.32 -38.39 -19.30
C ASN A 357 -26.87 -37.64 -20.56
N ALA A 358 -25.70 -37.90 -21.17
CA ALA A 358 -24.59 -38.85 -21.04
C ALA A 358 -23.35 -38.14 -21.63
N GLY A 359 -22.07 -38.39 -21.28
CA GLY A 359 -21.35 -39.65 -21.21
C GLY A 359 -20.48 -39.84 -22.48
N GLN A 360 -19.15 -39.69 -22.35
CA GLN A 360 -18.07 -40.53 -22.92
C GLN A 360 -16.78 -39.76 -23.33
N ILE A 361 -15.68 -40.13 -22.65
CA ILE A 361 -14.40 -40.69 -23.14
C ILE A 361 -13.76 -40.04 -24.38
N LEU A 362 -12.49 -39.63 -24.27
CA LEU A 362 -11.41 -40.02 -25.21
C LEU A 362 -9.99 -39.66 -24.69
N SER A 363 -9.26 -40.75 -24.42
CA SER A 363 -7.82 -41.02 -24.58
C SER A 363 -6.78 -39.89 -24.70
N SER A 364 -5.70 -40.09 -23.95
CA SER A 364 -4.33 -39.69 -24.26
C SER A 364 -3.95 -39.99 -25.71
N GLN A 365 -3.51 -38.97 -26.45
CA GLN A 365 -2.77 -39.15 -27.68
C GLN A 365 -1.34 -38.65 -27.49
N HIS A 366 -0.41 -39.61 -27.51
CA HIS A 366 0.94 -39.37 -28.00
C HIS A 366 0.84 -38.87 -29.43
N VAL A 367 1.41 -37.68 -29.68
CA VAL A 367 1.66 -37.20 -31.03
C VAL A 367 3.17 -37.26 -31.24
N ASP A 368 3.62 -38.31 -31.93
CA ASP A 368 4.84 -38.26 -32.70
C ASP A 368 4.66 -37.21 -33.80
N SER A 369 5.50 -36.17 -33.78
CA SER A 369 5.71 -35.33 -34.97
C SER A 369 7.20 -35.28 -35.31
N ALA A 370 7.61 -36.25 -36.12
CA ALA A 370 8.67 -36.02 -37.08
C ALA A 370 8.21 -34.88 -38.01
N ALA A 371 8.77 -33.69 -37.84
CA ALA A 371 8.65 -32.59 -38.79
C ALA A 371 10.05 -32.11 -39.20
N SER A 372 10.39 -32.48 -40.42
CA SER A 372 11.49 -32.05 -41.28
C SER A 372 12.34 -30.88 -40.80
N HIS A 373 13.62 -31.17 -40.58
CA HIS A 373 14.71 -30.22 -40.69
C HIS A 373 14.62 -29.43 -42.00
N THR A 374 14.16 -28.19 -41.94
CA THR A 374 14.53 -27.16 -42.91
C THR A 374 15.72 -26.40 -42.35
N SER A 375 16.89 -26.80 -42.84
CA SER A 375 18.18 -26.21 -42.54
C SER A 375 18.20 -24.72 -42.88
N VAL A 376 18.32 -23.86 -41.86
CA VAL A 376 18.85 -22.51 -42.05
C VAL A 376 20.35 -22.63 -42.32
N PRO A 377 20.93 -21.92 -43.30
CA PRO A 377 22.37 -21.96 -43.55
C PRO A 377 23.13 -21.46 -42.31
N LEU A 378 24.12 -22.24 -41.87
CA LEU A 378 24.99 -22.02 -40.70
C LEU A 378 25.91 -20.77 -40.78
N SER A 379 25.68 -19.83 -41.70
CA SER A 379 26.61 -18.73 -41.99
C SER A 379 26.31 -17.41 -41.28
N MET A 380 25.28 -17.34 -40.44
CA MET A 380 25.06 -16.22 -39.54
C MET A 380 25.00 -16.77 -38.11
N ILE A 381 25.90 -16.34 -37.23
CA ILE A 381 25.55 -15.68 -35.95
C ILE A 381 26.73 -15.70 -34.95
N ARG A 382 27.60 -16.72 -34.92
CA ARG A 382 28.77 -16.71 -34.02
C ARG A 382 30.01 -16.17 -34.72
N SER A 383 30.41 -14.94 -34.38
CA SER A 383 31.66 -14.35 -34.84
C SER A 383 32.87 -15.03 -34.18
N SER A 384 34.00 -15.10 -34.88
CA SER A 384 35.29 -15.50 -34.29
C SER A 384 35.90 -14.41 -33.41
N GLN A 385 35.40 -13.17 -33.54
CA GLN A 385 35.79 -12.00 -32.76
C GLN A 385 34.64 -11.58 -31.83
N ILE A 386 34.97 -10.95 -30.70
CA ILE A 386 33.96 -10.35 -29.82
C ILE A 386 33.24 -9.22 -30.60
N VAL A 387 31.92 -9.36 -30.75
CA VAL A 387 31.07 -8.39 -31.47
C VAL A 387 30.12 -7.64 -30.55
N ASN A 388 30.00 -8.07 -29.29
CA ASN A 388 29.16 -7.47 -28.29
C ASN A 388 29.84 -7.56 -26.91
N PRO A 389 30.87 -6.73 -26.66
CA PRO A 389 31.73 -6.88 -25.48
C PRO A 389 31.01 -6.58 -24.15
N HIS A 390 29.89 -5.84 -24.20
CA HIS A 390 29.10 -5.45 -23.03
C HIS A 390 29.94 -4.70 -21.97
N ASP A 391 30.73 -3.74 -22.44
CA ASP A 391 31.64 -2.88 -21.66
C ASP A 391 30.89 -1.77 -20.92
N PHE A 392 29.93 -2.14 -20.08
CA PHE A 392 29.23 -1.21 -19.18
C PHE A 392 29.74 -1.32 -17.75
N ASP A 393 29.78 -0.16 -17.09
CA ASP A 393 30.19 -0.03 -15.70
C ASP A 393 28.98 -0.11 -14.78
N TYR A 394 29.14 -0.74 -13.62
CA TYR A 394 28.14 -0.73 -12.58
C TYR A 394 28.01 0.66 -11.95
N ILE A 395 26.80 1.22 -11.97
CA ILE A 395 26.41 2.37 -11.15
C ILE A 395 26.07 1.89 -9.74
N ILE A 396 25.33 0.78 -9.65
CA ILE A 396 24.91 0.14 -8.40
C ILE A 396 25.16 -1.35 -8.51
N ASN A 397 25.83 -1.93 -7.51
CA ASN A 397 26.15 -3.35 -7.49
C ASN A 397 26.16 -3.91 -6.05
N PRO A 398 25.20 -4.78 -5.68
CA PRO A 398 25.13 -5.42 -4.37
C PRO A 398 25.91 -6.75 -4.32
N GLY A 399 26.74 -7.04 -5.34
CA GLY A 399 27.43 -8.32 -5.46
C GLY A 399 28.38 -8.63 -4.28
N SER A 400 28.93 -7.60 -3.62
CA SER A 400 29.79 -7.75 -2.44
C SER A 400 29.03 -7.79 -1.12
N SER A 401 27.72 -7.50 -1.11
CA SER A 401 26.91 -7.36 0.10
C SER A 401 26.10 -8.61 0.47
N GLY A 402 26.45 -9.76 -0.10
CA GLY A 402 26.06 -11.07 0.45
C GLY A 402 24.79 -11.70 -0.11
N ILE A 403 24.12 -11.10 -1.13
CA ILE A 403 22.86 -11.63 -1.70
C ILE A 403 22.94 -13.14 -2.00
N CYS A 404 24.05 -13.57 -2.61
CA CYS A 404 24.30 -14.96 -2.99
C CYS A 404 25.43 -15.60 -2.15
N SER A 405 25.85 -14.96 -1.05
CA SER A 405 26.99 -15.39 -0.22
C SER A 405 26.59 -16.01 1.12
N ASP A 406 25.29 -16.05 1.43
CA ASP A 406 24.77 -16.76 2.61
C ASP A 406 25.14 -18.26 2.57
N HIS A 407 25.48 -18.83 3.73
CA HIS A 407 25.95 -20.22 3.86
C HIS A 407 24.89 -21.31 3.62
N ASN A 408 23.66 -20.94 3.25
CA ASN A 408 22.59 -21.87 2.90
C ASN A 408 22.51 -22.04 1.38
N GLU A 409 22.26 -23.27 0.90
CA GLU A 409 22.08 -23.55 -0.53
C GLU A 409 20.87 -22.77 -1.09
N LEU A 410 21.14 -21.75 -1.93
CA LEU A 410 20.10 -20.98 -2.59
C LEU A 410 19.44 -21.83 -3.68
N LEU A 411 18.13 -22.09 -3.55
CA LEU A 411 17.41 -22.89 -4.54
C LEU A 411 17.12 -22.05 -5.79
N LEU A 412 16.62 -20.83 -5.60
CA LEU A 412 16.13 -19.97 -6.67
C LEU A 412 16.63 -18.53 -6.52
N LEU A 413 17.22 -18.00 -7.60
CA LEU A 413 17.47 -16.56 -7.77
C LEU A 413 16.54 -16.02 -8.86
N VAL A 414 15.79 -14.97 -8.55
CA VAL A 414 14.93 -14.27 -9.50
C VAL A 414 15.60 -12.96 -9.89
N TYR A 415 15.79 -12.71 -11.19
CA TYR A 415 16.12 -11.37 -11.66
C TYR A 415 14.92 -10.75 -12.37
N VAL A 416 14.61 -9.52 -11.98
CA VAL A 416 13.42 -8.78 -12.43
C VAL A 416 13.87 -7.63 -13.32
N HIS A 417 13.40 -7.61 -14.57
CA HIS A 417 13.54 -6.41 -15.40
C HIS A 417 12.57 -5.33 -14.90
N SER A 418 13.11 -4.18 -14.47
CA SER A 418 12.30 -3.05 -14.01
C SER A 418 12.79 -1.74 -14.61
N SER A 419 11.87 -0.81 -14.85
CA SER A 419 12.21 0.56 -15.28
C SER A 419 12.66 1.41 -14.08
N PRO A 420 13.61 2.36 -14.24
CA PRO A 420 14.04 3.30 -13.20
C PRO A 420 12.89 3.89 -12.38
N ALA A 421 11.82 4.34 -13.04
CA ALA A 421 10.67 4.99 -12.42
C ALA A 421 9.67 4.04 -11.70
N ASN A 422 9.80 2.72 -11.87
CA ASN A 422 8.81 1.74 -11.39
C ASN A 422 8.99 1.36 -9.90
N PHE A 423 9.24 2.34 -9.02
CA PHE A 423 9.46 2.15 -7.59
C PHE A 423 8.34 1.33 -6.92
N LYS A 424 7.08 1.73 -7.17
CA LYS A 424 5.91 1.08 -6.56
C LYS A 424 5.73 -0.37 -7.00
N ARG A 425 6.15 -0.74 -8.21
CA ARG A 425 6.08 -2.13 -8.70
C ARG A 425 7.13 -3.00 -8.02
N ARG A 426 8.36 -2.47 -7.87
CA ARG A 426 9.41 -3.18 -7.12
C ARG A 426 9.03 -3.37 -5.66
N GLU A 427 8.47 -2.33 -5.03
CA GLU A 427 7.92 -2.43 -3.67
C GLU A 427 6.81 -3.48 -3.57
N ALA A 428 5.84 -3.48 -4.50
CA ALA A 428 4.77 -4.48 -4.52
C ALA A 428 5.32 -5.92 -4.63
N ILE A 429 6.35 -6.15 -5.44
CA ILE A 429 7.02 -7.45 -5.54
C ILE A 429 7.64 -7.85 -4.19
N ARG A 430 8.40 -6.95 -3.55
CA ARG A 430 9.04 -7.18 -2.24
C ARG A 430 8.02 -7.53 -1.15
N LEU A 431 6.87 -6.86 -1.17
CA LEU A 431 5.78 -7.05 -0.21
C LEU A 431 4.87 -8.25 -0.52
N THR A 432 5.06 -8.93 -1.65
CA THR A 432 4.22 -10.08 -2.06
C THR A 432 5.06 -11.34 -2.27
N TRP A 433 5.19 -11.80 -3.50
CA TRP A 433 5.78 -13.10 -3.82
C TRP A 433 7.31 -13.17 -3.63
N ALA A 434 7.97 -12.04 -3.35
CA ALA A 434 9.39 -11.97 -3.04
C ALA A 434 9.71 -11.85 -1.54
N GLN A 435 8.73 -12.06 -0.64
CA GLN A 435 8.96 -11.98 0.80
C GLN A 435 9.96 -13.05 1.28
N GLN A 436 11.12 -12.59 1.77
CA GLN A 436 12.18 -13.46 2.29
C GLN A 436 11.77 -14.28 3.52
N VAL A 437 10.85 -13.77 4.33
CA VAL A 437 10.35 -14.46 5.54
C VAL A 437 9.60 -15.75 5.15
N LEU A 438 8.81 -15.70 4.07
CA LEU A 438 8.09 -16.85 3.55
C LEU A 438 9.01 -17.80 2.76
N PHE A 439 10.00 -17.24 2.06
CA PHE A 439 10.85 -17.97 1.12
C PHE A 439 12.35 -17.77 1.42
N PRO A 440 12.90 -18.44 2.44
CA PRO A 440 14.30 -18.23 2.85
C PRO A 440 15.33 -18.66 1.79
N ASN A 441 14.98 -19.63 0.93
CA ASN A 441 15.84 -20.14 -0.15
C ASN A 441 15.64 -19.40 -1.49
N LEU A 442 14.97 -18.25 -1.45
CA LEU A 442 14.72 -17.36 -2.58
C LEU A 442 15.49 -16.05 -2.40
N ARG A 443 16.06 -15.54 -3.50
CA ARG A 443 16.56 -14.16 -3.58
C ARG A 443 16.00 -13.50 -4.83
N VAL A 444 15.69 -12.22 -4.73
CA VAL A 444 15.18 -11.41 -5.85
C VAL A 444 16.10 -10.21 -6.03
N VAL A 445 16.47 -9.93 -7.28
CA VAL A 445 17.29 -8.77 -7.65
C VAL A 445 16.66 -8.02 -8.81
N PHE A 446 16.67 -6.70 -8.75
CA PHE A 446 16.11 -5.83 -9.77
C PHE A 446 17.21 -5.32 -10.71
N MET A 447 16.99 -5.50 -12.00
CA MET A 447 17.91 -5.12 -13.06
C MET A 447 17.44 -3.80 -13.70
N LEU A 448 18.26 -2.76 -13.64
CA LEU A 448 17.95 -1.42 -14.15
C LEU A 448 19.04 -0.90 -15.10
N GLY A 449 18.64 -0.13 -16.11
CA GLY A 449 19.55 0.76 -16.85
C GLY A 449 19.64 2.13 -16.18
N ALA A 450 20.53 2.98 -16.67
CA ALA A 450 20.64 4.38 -16.29
C ALA A 450 19.44 5.19 -16.80
N THR A 451 19.12 6.26 -16.07
CA THR A 451 18.21 7.31 -16.52
C THR A 451 18.89 8.67 -16.45
N GLU A 452 18.57 9.55 -17.39
CA GLU A 452 19.05 10.94 -17.39
C GLU A 452 18.33 11.80 -16.35
N ASN A 453 17.21 11.32 -15.80
CA ASN A 453 16.47 12.03 -14.76
C ASN A 453 17.21 11.93 -13.41
N VAL A 454 17.75 13.06 -12.97
CA VAL A 454 18.55 13.17 -11.73
C VAL A 454 17.74 12.83 -10.48
N GLU A 455 16.46 13.21 -10.42
CA GLU A 455 15.59 12.92 -9.27
C GLU A 455 15.33 11.41 -9.16
N ILE A 456 15.02 10.75 -10.27
CA ILE A 456 14.83 9.30 -10.31
C ILE A 456 16.13 8.59 -9.92
N MET A 457 17.30 9.05 -10.39
CA MET A 457 18.59 8.48 -9.99
C MET A 457 18.87 8.63 -8.49
N GLN A 458 18.51 9.76 -7.87
CA GLN A 458 18.63 9.95 -6.42
C GLN A 458 17.69 9.01 -5.65
N GLN A 459 16.44 8.86 -6.10
CA GLN A 459 15.47 7.94 -5.51
C GLN A 459 15.91 6.48 -5.63
N ILE A 460 16.52 6.06 -6.74
CA ILE A 460 17.08 4.70 -6.91
C ILE A 460 18.23 4.45 -5.94
N LYS A 461 19.12 5.43 -5.73
CA LYS A 461 20.20 5.31 -4.74
C LYS A 461 19.66 5.17 -3.32
N PHE A 462 18.61 5.93 -3.00
CA PHE A 462 17.92 5.80 -1.72
C PHE A 462 17.26 4.42 -1.56
N GLU A 463 16.51 3.96 -2.57
CA GLU A 463 15.90 2.62 -2.60
C GLU A 463 16.97 1.52 -2.41
N HIS A 464 18.08 1.61 -3.13
CA HIS A 464 19.20 0.68 -2.98
C HIS A 464 19.78 0.70 -1.56
N SER A 465 19.91 1.87 -0.92
CA SER A 465 20.41 1.95 0.46
C SER A 465 19.50 1.25 1.48
N LEU A 466 18.22 1.11 1.18
CA LEU A 466 17.24 0.45 2.04
C LEU A 466 17.19 -1.07 1.82
N TYR A 467 17.21 -1.51 0.56
CA TYR A 467 16.93 -2.90 0.20
C TYR A 467 18.15 -3.69 -0.29
N ASN A 468 19.17 -2.99 -0.80
CA ASN A 468 20.42 -3.57 -1.30
C ASN A 468 20.20 -4.72 -2.32
N ASP A 469 19.21 -4.58 -3.21
CA ASP A 469 18.76 -5.62 -4.16
C ASP A 469 18.69 -5.13 -5.62
N ILE A 470 19.33 -4.00 -5.93
CA ILE A 470 19.34 -3.37 -7.25
C ILE A 470 20.70 -3.54 -7.92
N VAL A 471 20.72 -4.05 -9.14
CA VAL A 471 21.87 -4.04 -10.06
C VAL A 471 21.60 -3.02 -11.16
N GLN A 472 22.50 -2.08 -11.34
CA GLN A 472 22.38 -1.03 -12.35
C GLN A 472 23.69 -0.80 -13.09
N GLU A 473 23.64 -0.77 -14.41
CA GLU A 473 24.75 -0.40 -15.28
C GLU A 473 24.48 0.91 -16.03
N ASN A 474 25.53 1.52 -16.58
CA ASN A 474 25.50 2.86 -17.18
C ASN A 474 24.95 2.96 -18.61
N PHE A 475 24.22 1.97 -19.11
CA PHE A 475 23.48 2.09 -20.38
C PHE A 475 22.09 2.69 -20.17
N ILE A 476 21.62 3.51 -21.11
CA ILE A 476 20.29 4.14 -21.01
C ILE A 476 19.18 3.08 -21.02
N ASP A 477 18.29 3.13 -20.03
CA ASP A 477 17.12 2.26 -19.94
C ASP A 477 16.12 2.63 -21.03
N SER A 478 15.93 1.73 -21.99
CA SER A 478 14.98 1.89 -23.07
C SER A 478 14.52 0.53 -23.59
N TYR A 479 13.40 0.53 -24.31
CA TYR A 479 12.83 -0.69 -24.88
C TYR A 479 13.79 -1.41 -25.85
N LYS A 480 14.57 -0.65 -26.62
CA LYS A 480 15.58 -1.20 -27.55
C LYS A 480 16.84 -1.69 -26.83
N ASN A 481 17.01 -1.37 -25.55
CA ASN A 481 18.16 -1.74 -24.72
C ASN A 481 17.83 -2.84 -23.69
N LEU A 482 16.64 -3.46 -23.76
CA LEU A 482 16.24 -4.54 -22.84
C LEU A 482 17.22 -5.72 -22.90
N THR A 483 17.78 -6.03 -24.07
CA THR A 483 18.78 -7.09 -24.20
C THR A 483 20.04 -6.79 -23.39
N TYR A 484 20.48 -5.53 -23.27
CA TYR A 484 21.61 -5.19 -22.39
C TYR A 484 21.30 -5.50 -20.93
N LYS A 485 20.06 -5.26 -20.47
CA LYS A 485 19.62 -5.63 -19.13
C LYS A 485 19.65 -7.16 -18.91
N GLY A 486 19.27 -7.93 -19.92
CA GLY A 486 19.39 -9.40 -19.89
C GLY A 486 20.84 -9.88 -19.84
N ILE A 487 21.73 -9.29 -20.65
CA ILE A 487 23.17 -9.63 -20.63
C ILE A 487 23.82 -9.22 -19.31
N MET A 488 23.46 -8.05 -18.77
CA MET A 488 23.89 -7.58 -17.44
C MET A 488 23.49 -8.57 -16.35
N ALA A 489 22.27 -9.11 -16.41
CA ALA A 489 21.84 -10.14 -15.47
C ALA A 489 22.69 -11.41 -15.59
N LEU A 490 22.95 -11.90 -16.81
CA LEU A 490 23.82 -13.07 -17.03
C LEU A 490 25.25 -12.84 -16.50
N LYS A 491 25.84 -11.67 -16.81
CA LYS A 491 27.16 -11.24 -16.32
C LYS A 491 27.20 -11.22 -14.79
N TRP A 492 26.24 -10.53 -14.17
CA TRP A 492 26.20 -10.37 -12.73
C TRP A 492 26.02 -11.71 -11.99
N ILE A 493 25.09 -12.56 -12.46
CA ILE A 493 24.86 -13.89 -11.87
C ILE A 493 26.09 -14.79 -12.06
N SER A 494 26.75 -14.73 -13.22
CA SER A 494 27.99 -15.48 -13.49
C SER A 494 29.09 -15.14 -12.48
N LEU A 495 29.25 -13.84 -12.18
CA LEU A 495 30.29 -13.33 -11.29
C LEU A 495 29.98 -13.59 -9.80
N TYR A 496 28.75 -13.32 -9.36
CA TYR A 496 28.43 -13.23 -7.93
C TYR A 496 27.60 -14.39 -7.37
N CYS A 497 26.91 -15.17 -8.21
CA CYS A 497 25.94 -16.18 -7.76
C CYS A 497 26.28 -17.58 -8.30
N LYS A 498 27.33 -18.19 -7.75
CA LYS A 498 27.81 -19.52 -8.18
C LYS A 498 27.05 -20.69 -7.55
N ASN A 499 26.51 -20.51 -6.34
CA ASN A 499 25.90 -21.57 -5.53
C ASN A 499 24.36 -21.55 -5.56
N VAL A 500 23.78 -21.21 -6.72
CA VAL A 500 22.31 -21.26 -6.93
C VAL A 500 21.96 -22.40 -7.87
N SER A 501 20.83 -23.08 -7.64
CA SER A 501 20.38 -24.18 -8.52
C SER A 501 19.65 -23.68 -9.77
N TYR A 502 18.69 -22.76 -9.61
CA TYR A 502 17.85 -22.27 -10.69
C TYR A 502 17.80 -20.74 -10.72
N ILE A 503 17.68 -20.21 -11.93
CA ILE A 503 17.48 -18.78 -12.18
C ILE A 503 16.11 -18.61 -12.82
N LEU A 504 15.34 -17.64 -12.34
CA LEU A 504 14.09 -17.22 -12.95
C LEU A 504 14.21 -15.78 -13.43
N LYS A 505 13.95 -15.56 -14.72
CA LYS A 505 13.71 -14.23 -15.27
C LYS A 505 12.24 -13.89 -15.14
N THR A 506 11.93 -12.65 -14.77
CA THR A 506 10.58 -12.09 -14.90
C THR A 506 10.62 -10.58 -15.13
N ASP A 507 9.48 -10.00 -15.45
CA ASP A 507 9.27 -8.55 -15.53
C ASP A 507 8.57 -8.02 -14.26
N ASP A 508 8.63 -6.70 -14.03
CA ASP A 508 8.01 -6.02 -12.88
C ASP A 508 6.48 -5.86 -12.98
N ASP A 509 5.88 -6.51 -13.97
CA ASP A 509 4.44 -6.59 -14.22
C ASP A 509 3.91 -8.02 -14.18
N ILE A 510 4.59 -8.93 -13.47
CA ILE A 510 4.22 -10.34 -13.36
C ILE A 510 4.04 -10.75 -11.89
N ILE A 511 2.92 -11.43 -11.59
CA ILE A 511 2.69 -12.10 -10.32
C ILE A 511 3.07 -13.59 -10.44
N ILE A 512 3.68 -14.13 -9.39
CA ILE A 512 4.24 -15.48 -9.37
C ILE A 512 3.73 -16.22 -8.13
N ASN A 513 3.12 -17.39 -8.33
CA ASN A 513 2.82 -18.31 -7.22
C ASN A 513 4.09 -19.03 -6.76
N MET A 514 4.86 -18.37 -5.90
CA MET A 514 6.17 -18.86 -5.48
C MET A 514 6.11 -20.15 -4.65
N PHE A 515 4.96 -20.44 -4.01
CA PHE A 515 4.73 -21.71 -3.31
C PHE A 515 4.81 -22.91 -4.25
N VAL A 516 4.12 -22.84 -5.39
CA VAL A 516 4.12 -23.92 -6.40
C VAL A 516 5.49 -24.06 -7.05
N VAL A 517 6.13 -22.94 -7.38
CA VAL A 517 7.48 -22.92 -7.99
C VAL A 517 8.50 -23.59 -7.07
N LEU A 518 8.63 -23.11 -5.83
CA LEU A 518 9.64 -23.62 -4.90
C LEU A 518 9.35 -25.06 -4.50
N HIS A 519 8.08 -25.44 -4.35
CA HIS A 519 7.71 -26.83 -4.09
C HIS A 519 8.18 -27.73 -5.24
N HIS A 520 7.85 -27.42 -6.49
CA HIS A 520 8.25 -28.22 -7.64
C HIS A 520 9.77 -28.31 -7.81
N LEU A 521 10.47 -27.16 -7.72
CA LEU A 521 11.93 -27.14 -7.82
C LEU A 521 12.59 -27.94 -6.68
N SER A 522 12.05 -27.87 -5.47
CA SER A 522 12.52 -28.67 -4.34
C SER A 522 12.36 -30.17 -4.59
N LEU A 523 11.20 -30.60 -5.12
CA LEU A 523 10.93 -32.00 -5.45
C LEU A 523 11.97 -32.55 -6.44
N ILE A 524 12.17 -31.88 -7.58
CA ILE A 524 13.10 -32.36 -8.61
C ILE A 524 14.57 -32.23 -8.21
N THR A 525 14.89 -31.40 -7.22
CA THR A 525 16.27 -31.19 -6.76
C THR A 525 16.67 -32.20 -5.69
N TYR A 526 15.82 -32.41 -4.69
CA TYR A 526 16.16 -33.14 -3.48
C TYR A 526 15.49 -34.52 -3.39
N GLU A 527 14.25 -34.66 -3.88
CA GLU A 527 13.49 -35.92 -3.77
C GLU A 527 13.62 -36.81 -5.01
N TYR A 528 13.59 -36.20 -6.21
CA TYR A 528 13.66 -36.90 -7.50
C TYR A 528 14.85 -36.42 -8.34
N PRO A 529 16.11 -36.63 -7.89
CA PRO A 529 17.29 -36.08 -8.56
C PRO A 529 17.50 -36.59 -9.99
N GLN A 530 16.82 -37.67 -10.37
CA GLN A 530 16.82 -38.20 -11.74
C GLN A 530 16.02 -37.31 -12.72
N GLU A 531 15.04 -36.56 -12.20
CA GLU A 531 14.23 -35.59 -12.96
C GLU A 531 14.82 -34.18 -12.93
N ARG A 532 15.96 -34.00 -12.24
CA ARG A 532 16.62 -32.70 -12.09
C ARG A 532 16.99 -32.12 -13.46
N TRP A 533 16.49 -30.92 -13.74
CA TRP A 533 16.86 -30.21 -14.95
C TRP A 533 18.36 -29.88 -14.98
N ARG A 534 18.98 -30.10 -16.14
CA ARG A 534 20.37 -29.75 -16.44
C ARG A 534 20.44 -29.19 -17.84
N SER A 535 21.27 -28.18 -18.07
CA SER A 535 21.39 -27.49 -19.36
C SER A 535 20.02 -27.22 -19.97
N SER A 536 19.10 -26.66 -19.17
CA SER A 536 17.68 -26.59 -19.48
C SER A 536 17.12 -25.17 -19.38
N VAL A 537 16.14 -24.87 -20.23
CA VAL A 537 15.29 -23.68 -20.18
C VAL A 537 13.84 -24.13 -20.07
N ALA A 538 13.06 -23.58 -19.15
CA ALA A 538 11.65 -23.95 -18.96
C ALA A 538 10.74 -22.73 -19.01
N CYS A 539 9.71 -22.75 -19.86
CA CYS A 539 8.92 -21.55 -20.15
C CYS A 539 7.62 -21.82 -20.93
N LEU A 540 6.83 -20.76 -21.11
CA LEU A 540 5.86 -20.66 -22.20
C LEU A 540 6.61 -20.56 -23.54
N LEU A 541 6.62 -21.64 -24.33
CA LEU A 541 7.34 -21.68 -25.60
C LEU A 541 6.50 -21.08 -26.73
N TRP A 542 7.09 -20.10 -27.42
CA TRP A 542 6.58 -19.57 -28.68
C TRP A 542 7.13 -20.37 -29.85
N THR A 543 6.24 -21.01 -30.61
CA THR A 543 6.57 -21.68 -31.88
C THR A 543 6.01 -20.89 -33.04
N HIS A 544 6.84 -20.54 -34.03
CA HIS A 544 6.42 -19.87 -35.26
C HIS A 544 5.74 -18.49 -35.07
N MET A 545 6.26 -17.65 -34.17
CA MET A 545 5.77 -16.27 -34.03
C MET A 545 6.09 -15.45 -35.28
N LYS A 546 5.07 -14.80 -35.85
CA LYS A 546 5.25 -13.94 -37.03
C LYS A 546 5.98 -12.65 -36.64
N VAL A 547 6.99 -12.29 -37.42
CA VAL A 547 7.73 -11.03 -37.21
C VAL A 547 6.82 -9.85 -37.53
N MET A 548 6.72 -8.90 -36.60
CA MET A 548 5.85 -7.74 -36.75
C MET A 548 6.42 -6.76 -37.79
N ARG A 549 5.75 -6.65 -38.94
CA ARG A 549 6.16 -5.79 -40.06
C ARG A 549 5.38 -4.47 -40.15
N ASP A 550 4.44 -4.26 -39.23
CA ASP A 550 3.71 -3.00 -39.12
C ASP A 550 4.58 -1.94 -38.46
N LYS A 551 4.87 -0.86 -39.21
CA LYS A 551 5.70 0.27 -38.77
C LYS A 551 5.12 1.02 -37.56
N THR A 552 3.82 0.88 -37.30
CA THR A 552 3.16 1.51 -36.15
C THR A 552 3.33 0.72 -34.86
N SER A 553 3.71 -0.55 -34.96
CA SER A 553 3.91 -1.40 -33.79
C SER A 553 5.23 -1.09 -33.09
N LYS A 554 5.22 -1.03 -31.76
CA LYS A 554 6.44 -0.98 -30.94
C LYS A 554 7.39 -2.16 -31.17
N TRP A 555 6.87 -3.26 -31.72
CA TRP A 555 7.61 -4.49 -32.06
C TRP A 555 8.09 -4.54 -33.52
N TYR A 556 7.97 -3.44 -34.27
CA TYR A 556 8.36 -3.38 -35.67
C TYR A 556 9.81 -3.82 -35.90
N LEU A 557 9.99 -4.71 -36.89
CA LEU A 557 11.28 -5.12 -37.41
C LEU A 557 11.28 -5.04 -38.94
N SER A 558 12.29 -4.37 -39.48
CA SER A 558 12.53 -4.30 -40.93
C SER A 558 13.09 -5.63 -41.49
N LYS A 559 12.96 -5.83 -42.80
CA LYS A 559 13.56 -7.00 -43.48
C LYS A 559 15.08 -6.97 -43.45
N ASP A 560 15.67 -5.78 -43.35
CA ASP A 560 17.12 -5.60 -43.24
C ASP A 560 17.64 -6.01 -41.85
N GLU A 561 16.87 -5.72 -40.79
CA GLU A 561 17.21 -6.15 -39.42
C GLU A 561 16.99 -7.64 -39.20
N TYR A 562 15.90 -8.20 -39.73
CA TYR A 562 15.59 -9.62 -39.62
C TYR A 562 14.92 -10.11 -40.91
N PRO A 563 15.63 -10.85 -41.79
CA PRO A 563 15.10 -11.23 -43.11
C PRO A 563 13.91 -12.18 -43.09
N GLN A 564 13.81 -13.05 -42.08
CA GLN A 564 12.82 -14.13 -42.07
C GLN A 564 11.46 -13.65 -41.58
N ASP A 565 10.38 -14.27 -42.06
CA ASP A 565 9.02 -13.85 -41.70
C ASP A 565 8.55 -14.36 -40.35
N TYR A 566 9.24 -15.36 -39.80
CA TYR A 566 8.91 -15.96 -38.51
C TYR A 566 10.16 -16.02 -37.63
N PHE A 567 9.94 -15.76 -36.35
CA PHE A 567 10.87 -16.14 -35.31
C PHE A 567 10.86 -17.64 -35.16
N SER A 568 12.05 -18.15 -34.93
CA SER A 568 12.27 -19.51 -34.56
C SER A 568 12.06 -19.71 -33.06
N SER A 569 11.81 -20.92 -32.57
CA SER A 569 11.34 -21.15 -31.20
C SER A 569 12.18 -20.48 -30.11
N TYR A 570 11.48 -19.83 -29.17
CA TYR A 570 12.03 -19.10 -28.02
C TYR A 570 10.97 -18.98 -26.91
N CYS A 571 11.38 -18.58 -25.71
CA CYS A 571 10.50 -18.42 -24.55
C CYS A 571 9.83 -17.05 -24.53
N SER A 572 8.61 -16.99 -23.96
CA SER A 572 7.96 -15.73 -23.64
C SER A 572 8.77 -14.90 -22.66
N GLY A 573 8.91 -13.59 -22.93
CA GLY A 573 9.54 -12.64 -22.03
C GLY A 573 8.88 -12.51 -20.66
N SER A 574 7.61 -12.89 -20.49
CA SER A 574 6.89 -12.79 -19.21
C SER A 574 7.66 -13.46 -18.07
N ALA A 575 8.03 -14.73 -18.23
CA ALA A 575 8.86 -15.44 -17.27
C ALA A 575 9.48 -16.71 -17.88
N TYR A 576 10.71 -17.05 -17.49
CA TYR A 576 11.36 -18.32 -17.86
C TYR A 576 12.43 -18.73 -16.85
N PHE A 577 12.59 -20.05 -16.68
CA PHE A 577 13.66 -20.62 -15.87
C PHE A 577 14.88 -20.97 -16.72
N ILE A 578 16.08 -20.78 -16.14
CA ILE A 578 17.36 -21.23 -16.69
C ILE A 578 18.11 -21.98 -15.58
N THR A 579 18.66 -23.15 -15.90
CA THR A 579 19.55 -23.86 -14.96
C THR A 579 20.89 -23.15 -14.82
N ARG A 580 21.46 -23.10 -13.61
CA ARG A 580 22.68 -22.30 -13.36
C ARG A 580 23.86 -22.64 -14.28
N ASP A 581 23.97 -23.89 -14.73
CA ASP A 581 25.04 -24.35 -15.62
C ASP A 581 25.01 -23.73 -17.03
N LEU A 582 23.91 -23.08 -17.43
CA LEU A 582 23.81 -22.34 -18.69
C LEU A 582 24.15 -20.86 -18.58
N ILE A 583 24.15 -20.27 -17.38
CA ILE A 583 24.33 -18.82 -17.22
C ILE A 583 25.69 -18.37 -17.76
N ASP A 584 26.76 -19.07 -17.39
CA ASP A 584 28.12 -18.75 -17.85
C ASP A 584 28.25 -18.96 -19.37
N GLU A 585 27.69 -20.05 -19.90
CA GLU A 585 27.71 -20.35 -21.34
C GLU A 585 26.92 -19.31 -22.14
N PHE A 586 25.79 -18.83 -21.63
CA PHE A 586 24.98 -17.79 -22.28
C PHE A 586 25.67 -16.44 -22.23
N TYR A 587 26.26 -16.06 -21.09
CA TYR A 587 27.05 -14.83 -21.01
C TYR A 587 28.23 -14.88 -21.99
N ASP A 588 29.04 -15.93 -21.97
CA ASP A 588 30.17 -16.09 -22.89
C ASP A 588 29.72 -16.08 -24.35
N THR A 589 28.62 -16.76 -24.67
CA THR A 589 28.07 -16.80 -26.04
C THR A 589 27.60 -15.41 -26.49
N SER A 590 27.02 -14.61 -25.58
CA SER A 590 26.51 -13.28 -25.90
C SER A 590 27.58 -12.32 -26.41
N LEU A 591 28.86 -12.54 -26.05
CA LEU A 591 29.99 -11.75 -26.53
C LEU A 591 30.26 -11.92 -28.04
N TYR A 592 29.88 -13.07 -28.59
CA TYR A 592 30.16 -13.46 -29.99
C TYR A 592 28.92 -13.46 -30.89
N VAL A 593 27.74 -13.26 -30.31
CA VAL A 593 26.45 -13.21 -31.01
C VAL A 593 26.03 -11.75 -31.21
N LYS A 594 25.82 -11.34 -32.47
CA LYS A 594 25.41 -9.98 -32.82
C LYS A 594 24.16 -9.56 -32.03
N TYR A 595 24.22 -8.37 -31.43
CA TYR A 595 23.14 -7.80 -30.64
C TYR A 595 21.80 -7.80 -31.39
N PHE A 596 20.75 -8.23 -30.69
CA PHE A 596 19.36 -8.13 -31.14
C PHE A 596 18.50 -7.66 -29.97
N TRP A 597 17.70 -6.63 -30.19
CA TRP A 597 17.06 -5.85 -29.11
C TRP A 597 15.84 -6.51 -28.47
N VAL A 598 15.32 -7.60 -29.05
CA VAL A 598 14.24 -8.41 -28.47
C VAL A 598 14.88 -9.40 -27.49
N ASP A 599 14.80 -9.09 -26.20
CA ASP A 599 15.60 -9.73 -25.15
C ASP A 599 15.27 -11.21 -24.97
N ASP A 600 13.98 -11.55 -24.92
CA ASP A 600 13.51 -12.92 -24.75
C ASP A 600 13.95 -13.82 -25.91
N TYR A 601 13.82 -13.35 -27.15
CA TYR A 601 14.32 -14.04 -28.33
C TYR A 601 15.86 -14.11 -28.36
N TYR A 602 16.56 -13.06 -27.95
CA TYR A 602 18.02 -13.07 -27.89
C TYR A 602 18.51 -14.13 -26.91
N ILE A 603 18.07 -14.06 -25.65
CA ILE A 603 18.54 -14.91 -24.55
C ILE A 603 18.09 -16.36 -24.72
N THR A 604 16.84 -16.60 -25.13
CA THR A 604 16.27 -17.97 -25.15
C THR A 604 16.08 -18.54 -26.54
N GLY A 605 16.38 -17.79 -27.60
CA GLY A 605 16.34 -18.24 -28.99
C GLY A 605 17.72 -18.25 -29.63
N LEU A 606 18.42 -17.10 -29.64
CA LEU A 606 19.70 -16.95 -30.32
C LEU A 606 20.88 -17.56 -29.54
N LEU A 607 21.02 -17.26 -28.24
CA LEU A 607 22.14 -17.79 -27.44
C LEU A 607 22.15 -19.32 -27.37
N PRO A 608 21.03 -20.02 -27.12
CA PRO A 608 21.00 -21.48 -27.01
C PRO A 608 21.43 -22.19 -28.31
N ARG A 609 21.20 -21.57 -29.47
CA ARG A 609 21.59 -22.12 -30.78
C ARG A 609 23.06 -21.94 -31.12
N ASN A 610 23.69 -20.95 -30.49
CA ASN A 610 25.10 -20.63 -30.70
C ASN A 610 25.98 -21.09 -29.52
N SER A 611 25.34 -21.59 -28.46
CA SER A 611 25.93 -22.25 -27.30
C SER A 611 26.69 -23.51 -27.72
N ARG A 612 27.77 -23.80 -27.00
CA ARG A 612 28.54 -25.04 -27.11
C ARG A 612 27.82 -26.22 -26.46
N ARG A 613 26.92 -25.94 -25.52
CA ARG A 613 26.08 -26.93 -24.84
C ARG A 613 24.75 -27.08 -25.56
N TYR A 614 24.28 -28.32 -25.67
CA TYR A 614 22.92 -28.59 -26.07
C TYR A 614 21.96 -28.13 -24.97
N VAL A 615 20.93 -27.38 -25.35
CA VAL A 615 19.94 -26.81 -24.42
C VAL A 615 18.61 -27.55 -24.59
N THR A 616 18.11 -28.11 -23.49
CA THR A 616 16.81 -28.77 -23.42
C THR A 616 15.72 -27.77 -23.06
N TYR A 617 14.61 -27.77 -23.81
CA TYR A 617 13.44 -26.93 -23.48
C TYR A 617 12.35 -27.75 -22.79
N HIS A 618 11.82 -27.22 -21.69
CA HIS A 618 10.64 -27.77 -21.00
C HIS A 618 9.45 -26.84 -21.20
N PHE A 619 8.33 -27.40 -21.68
CA PHE A 619 7.15 -26.61 -22.05
C PHE A 619 6.21 -26.49 -20.87
N LEU A 620 6.02 -25.25 -20.41
CA LEU A 620 5.19 -24.92 -19.26
C LEU A 620 3.92 -24.15 -19.67
N ASN A 621 3.49 -24.27 -20.92
CA ASN A 621 2.42 -23.43 -21.48
C ASN A 621 1.10 -23.44 -20.66
N SER A 622 0.79 -24.56 -19.98
CA SER A 622 -0.44 -24.72 -19.19
C SER A 622 -0.46 -23.93 -17.88
N ILE A 623 0.67 -23.39 -17.41
CA ILE A 623 0.77 -22.71 -16.11
C ILE A 623 0.78 -21.18 -16.22
N TYR A 624 0.62 -20.62 -17.43
CA TYR A 624 0.64 -19.18 -17.70
C TYR A 624 -0.75 -18.62 -17.98
N ILE A 625 -1.02 -17.41 -17.48
CA ILE A 625 -2.17 -16.58 -17.86
C ILE A 625 -1.68 -15.30 -18.52
N ILE A 626 -1.89 -15.19 -19.82
CA ILE A 626 -1.44 -14.03 -20.62
C ILE A 626 -2.49 -12.92 -20.62
N ASN A 627 -3.78 -13.27 -20.51
CA ASN A 627 -4.86 -12.29 -20.51
C ASN A 627 -5.09 -11.73 -19.10
N VAL A 628 -4.78 -10.43 -18.91
CA VAL A 628 -4.89 -9.69 -17.65
C VAL A 628 -6.30 -9.78 -17.05
N ASP A 629 -7.34 -9.71 -17.88
CA ASP A 629 -8.74 -9.66 -17.43
C ASP A 629 -9.21 -11.01 -16.86
N LEU A 630 -8.50 -12.10 -17.20
CA LEU A 630 -8.81 -13.45 -16.73
C LEU A 630 -7.95 -13.88 -15.54
N VAL A 631 -7.00 -13.05 -15.10
CA VAL A 631 -6.07 -13.40 -14.02
C VAL A 631 -6.84 -13.60 -12.73
N GLU A 632 -7.66 -12.64 -12.30
CA GLU A 632 -8.41 -12.72 -11.03
C GLU A 632 -9.34 -13.95 -10.99
N GLU A 633 -10.13 -14.18 -12.05
CA GLU A 633 -11.10 -15.29 -12.09
C GLU A 633 -10.43 -16.67 -12.12
N ARG A 634 -9.31 -16.82 -12.86
CA ARG A 634 -8.68 -18.12 -13.09
C ARG A 634 -7.63 -18.48 -12.03
N PHE A 635 -6.87 -17.52 -11.50
CA PHE A 635 -5.93 -17.79 -10.41
C PHE A 635 -6.65 -18.39 -9.21
N LEU A 636 -7.85 -17.89 -8.91
CA LEU A 636 -8.72 -18.38 -7.85
C LEU A 636 -9.21 -19.82 -8.07
N LYS A 637 -9.66 -20.13 -9.29
CA LYS A 637 -10.23 -21.45 -9.62
C LYS A 637 -9.17 -22.55 -9.77
N GLN A 638 -7.93 -22.19 -10.10
CA GLN A 638 -6.85 -23.13 -10.44
C GLN A 638 -5.52 -22.79 -9.77
N ILE A 639 -5.57 -22.38 -8.50
CA ILE A 639 -4.41 -21.83 -7.78
C ILE A 639 -3.21 -22.78 -7.66
N ASP A 640 -3.43 -24.09 -7.77
CA ASP A 640 -2.37 -25.11 -7.74
C ASP A 640 -1.77 -25.41 -9.12
N GLN A 641 -2.40 -24.92 -10.20
CA GLN A 641 -1.99 -25.21 -11.58
C GLN A 641 -1.41 -23.97 -12.27
N LEU A 642 -1.88 -22.78 -11.92
CA LEU A 642 -1.45 -21.52 -12.52
C LEU A 642 -0.33 -20.90 -11.67
N VAL A 643 0.75 -20.53 -12.33
CA VAL A 643 1.99 -20.07 -11.69
C VAL A 643 2.31 -18.63 -12.06
N PHE A 644 2.13 -18.25 -13.33
CA PHE A 644 2.48 -16.92 -13.84
C PHE A 644 1.24 -16.19 -14.35
N GLY A 645 1.09 -14.93 -13.98
CA GLY A 645 0.06 -14.03 -14.51
C GLY A 645 0.57 -12.60 -14.64
N HIS A 646 0.06 -11.86 -15.61
CA HIS A 646 0.33 -10.41 -15.67
C HIS A 646 -0.37 -9.70 -14.51
N MET A 647 0.35 -8.79 -13.85
CA MET A 647 -0.16 -7.96 -12.77
C MET A 647 -1.29 -7.06 -13.28
N PRO A 648 -2.39 -6.94 -12.52
CA PRO A 648 -3.39 -5.91 -12.76
C PRO A 648 -2.76 -4.51 -12.78
N LYS A 649 -3.36 -3.57 -13.51
CA LYS A 649 -2.87 -2.18 -13.54
C LYS A 649 -2.92 -1.49 -12.16
N SER A 650 -3.81 -1.94 -11.28
CA SER A 650 -3.93 -1.44 -9.91
C SER A 650 -3.04 -2.23 -8.97
N ILE A 651 -2.20 -1.52 -8.20
CA ILE A 651 -1.31 -2.14 -7.22
C ILE A 651 -2.10 -2.81 -6.07
N ASN A 652 -3.22 -2.22 -5.65
CA ASN A 652 -4.04 -2.79 -4.58
C ASN A 652 -4.58 -4.18 -4.96
N LYS A 653 -4.93 -4.39 -6.24
CA LYS A 653 -5.36 -5.69 -6.75
C LYS A 653 -4.24 -6.74 -6.71
N ILE A 654 -2.97 -6.32 -6.80
CA ILE A 654 -1.81 -7.23 -6.63
C ILE A 654 -1.76 -7.74 -5.19
N TYR A 655 -1.92 -6.85 -4.20
CA TYR A 655 -1.91 -7.24 -2.79
C TYR A 655 -3.07 -8.17 -2.45
N GLN A 656 -4.29 -7.85 -2.91
CA GLN A 656 -5.46 -8.72 -2.74
C GLN A 656 -5.25 -10.11 -3.33
N LEU A 657 -4.73 -10.19 -4.56
CA LEU A 657 -4.45 -11.47 -5.22
C LEU A 657 -3.37 -12.27 -4.48
N TRP A 658 -2.33 -11.60 -3.97
CA TRP A 658 -1.27 -12.25 -3.19
C TRP A 658 -1.77 -12.81 -1.85
N THR A 659 -2.50 -12.00 -1.08
CA THR A 659 -3.16 -12.40 0.17
C THR A 659 -3.96 -13.69 -0.02
N LEU A 660 -4.71 -13.76 -1.11
CA LEU A 660 -5.55 -14.90 -1.44
C LEU A 660 -4.74 -16.17 -1.79
N ILE A 661 -3.61 -16.00 -2.51
CA ILE A 661 -2.66 -17.09 -2.77
C ILE A 661 -2.06 -17.60 -1.46
N GLU A 662 -1.58 -16.70 -0.60
CA GLU A 662 -0.96 -17.03 0.67
C GLU A 662 -1.92 -17.77 1.60
N LYS A 663 -3.12 -17.24 1.80
CA LYS A 663 -4.17 -17.85 2.63
C LYS A 663 -4.52 -19.26 2.16
N THR A 664 -4.77 -19.44 0.86
CA THR A 664 -5.14 -20.75 0.31
C THR A 664 -4.03 -21.79 0.52
N GLN A 665 -2.76 -21.40 0.42
CA GLN A 665 -1.64 -22.30 0.65
C GLN A 665 -1.45 -22.63 2.14
N ILE A 666 -1.68 -21.68 3.04
CA ILE A 666 -1.66 -21.90 4.50
C ILE A 666 -2.77 -22.87 4.92
N GLU A 667 -4.01 -22.66 4.47
CA GLU A 667 -5.15 -23.53 4.77
C GLU A 667 -4.91 -24.98 4.32
N LYS A 668 -4.35 -25.17 3.12
CA LYS A 668 -3.97 -26.50 2.62
C LYS A 668 -2.91 -27.16 3.48
N ARG A 669 -1.88 -26.41 3.90
CA ARG A 669 -0.81 -26.93 4.75
C ARG A 669 -1.32 -27.34 6.12
N ASN A 670 -2.25 -26.57 6.70
CA ASN A 670 -2.91 -26.91 7.97
C ASN A 670 -3.81 -28.14 7.84
N THR A 671 -4.62 -28.22 6.78
CA THR A 671 -5.46 -29.39 6.49
C THR A 671 -4.64 -30.67 6.29
N MET A 672 -3.50 -30.59 5.60
CA MET A 672 -2.58 -31.73 5.46
C MET A 672 -1.94 -32.13 6.78
N ARG A 673 -1.52 -31.17 7.62
CA ARG A 673 -0.99 -31.46 8.96
C ARG A 673 -2.03 -32.12 9.86
N GLU A 674 -3.29 -31.68 9.80
CA GLU A 674 -4.37 -32.25 10.59
C GLU A 674 -4.75 -33.67 10.12
N LYS A 675 -4.80 -33.91 8.80
CA LYS A 675 -4.94 -35.27 8.24
C LYS A 675 -3.77 -36.17 8.63
N TYR A 676 -2.55 -35.66 8.68
CA TYR A 676 -1.38 -36.43 9.11
C TYR A 676 -1.44 -36.76 10.62
N ARG A 677 -1.85 -35.79 11.44
CA ARG A 677 -2.05 -35.98 12.89
C ARG A 677 -3.15 -37.01 13.18
N LEU A 678 -4.27 -36.96 12.47
CA LEU A 678 -5.39 -37.92 12.60
C LEU A 678 -5.07 -39.32 12.08
N LYS A 679 -4.04 -39.47 11.24
CA LYS A 679 -3.57 -40.77 10.73
C LYS A 679 -2.58 -41.45 11.68
N HIS A 680 -2.01 -40.69 12.62
CA HIS A 680 -1.02 -41.13 13.61
C HIS A 680 -1.54 -41.08 15.05
N ILE A 681 -2.82 -40.76 15.24
CA ILE A 681 -3.63 -41.06 16.42
C ILE A 681 -4.44 -42.31 16.08
#